data_AF-A0A928JEU0-F1
#
_entry.id   AF-A0A928JEU0-F1
#
_cell.length_a   1.000
_cell.length_b   1.000
_cell.length_c   1.000
_cell.angle_alpha   90.00
_cell.angle_beta   90.00
_cell.angle_gamma   90.00
#
_symmetry.space_group_name_H-M   'P 1'
#
loop_
_entity.id
_entity.type
_entity.pdbx_description
1 polymer ?
#
loop_
_entity_poly.entity_id
_entity_poly.type
_entity_poly.pdbx_seq_one_letter_code
_entity_poly.pdbx_strand_id
1 'polypeptide(L)'
;MELEKTGAFIRSERIRLGLSQSALGKKLSVTDKAVSKWERGSGCPDVETLQALASLFGCTVQNILEGSARTAEPTSMNEFARPSASEQSAGESEKPSYACARDHLPAKLLILTEGPSDFTKVLESCGADITFMTMEEAIGKDLTVYDAFCILAYRKVLDPRLRVPLEAEAAKGKRFFTEALGSFLNLFSDAPADTTRRRLAVVQPEDPDRAVPGFETGDLLDDMSNATARPFFPVPGMTPLLVYRDHILAHRHWNAPREEILKDSGLGLWLVGENVMMCSFTLHNFNKARFAPRDSWLRLIAWIAEWITGSASAFLPEPVVKYGTDRDLTDDAVFEECRRDAVERGIRWLRQFLVDKGAGGIREGIRHNIDPEGRQMKADEVRNDCTGESAGAFNMYARLTGNEEMSRIADRMREFIFGSMMINGGLFDGMIRWTDTAWVACYQDDVARSILPVLLECNFMGDDRRFPEVCRALDFLVKTTAKDGCRVPRTDIPNLSEEAIRALCESEHGVPTAHHNAYYHAALLLAYRFGKNPVYLDTARRGIETIMAVYPETRREQSETQEFCRLILPLAMLYEATGEEKHLAMLERVTRDLLSHRHPSGGFAEWDTGYTAHYSRISTGECSLLTENGDPVADLLYSMNWLPVGFAYAFYATGDPAYRDLWRETAEFLMKAQIRSDDPLTNGSWCRAFDMDLGEAYGCPHDVGWAAYCSETGWTDAEILMGFMLPELLEQSKRESK
;
A
#
# COMPACT_ATOMS: atom_id res chain seq x y z
N MET A 1 16.70 -18.11 -42.15
CA MET A 1 17.09 -18.41 -40.77
C MET A 1 18.10 -19.54 -40.80
N GLU A 2 19.36 -19.29 -40.44
CA GLU A 2 20.40 -20.32 -40.38
C GLU A 2 20.56 -20.78 -38.93
N LEU A 3 19.96 -21.91 -38.60
CA LEU A 3 19.89 -22.42 -37.22
C LEU A 3 21.27 -22.60 -36.57
N GLU A 4 22.30 -22.88 -37.36
CA GLU A 4 23.68 -22.98 -36.88
C GLU A 4 24.23 -21.63 -36.39
N LYS A 5 23.91 -20.52 -37.08
CA LYS A 5 24.33 -19.16 -36.67
C LYS A 5 23.58 -18.70 -35.43
N THR A 6 22.27 -18.94 -35.39
CA THR A 6 21.43 -18.68 -34.21
C THR A 6 21.92 -19.45 -32.99
N GLY A 7 22.21 -20.74 -33.16
CA GLY A 7 22.75 -21.59 -32.09
C GLY A 7 24.12 -21.13 -31.59
N ALA A 8 25.02 -20.76 -32.51
CA ALA A 8 26.35 -20.24 -32.16
C ALA A 8 26.26 -18.93 -31.37
N PHE A 9 25.35 -18.02 -31.76
CA PHE A 9 25.14 -16.74 -31.07
C PHE A 9 24.56 -16.91 -29.67
N ILE A 10 23.55 -17.78 -29.50
CA ILE A 10 22.99 -18.11 -28.18
C ILE A 10 24.08 -18.67 -27.26
N ARG A 11 24.94 -19.54 -27.79
CA ARG A 11 26.06 -20.11 -27.04
C ARG A 11 27.09 -19.05 -26.63
N SER A 12 27.45 -18.13 -27.53
CA SER A 12 28.43 -17.09 -27.23
C SER A 12 27.92 -16.13 -26.15
N GLU A 13 26.66 -15.70 -26.23
CA GLU A 13 26.07 -14.79 -25.24
C GLU A 13 25.85 -15.45 -23.88
N ARG A 14 25.44 -16.73 -23.87
CA ARG A 14 25.37 -17.50 -22.62
C ARG A 14 26.72 -17.56 -21.91
N ILE A 15 27.79 -17.86 -22.66
CA ILE A 15 29.15 -17.93 -22.10
C ILE A 15 29.61 -16.55 -21.62
N ARG A 16 29.31 -15.48 -22.36
CA ARG A 16 29.63 -14.10 -21.97
C ARG A 16 29.00 -13.71 -20.63
N LEU A 17 27.80 -14.20 -20.35
CA LEU A 17 27.10 -14.00 -19.08
C LEU A 17 27.51 -14.99 -17.97
N GLY A 18 28.50 -15.86 -18.22
CA GLY A 18 28.97 -16.85 -17.24
C GLY A 18 27.97 -17.95 -16.90
N LEU A 19 26.95 -18.17 -17.73
CA LEU A 19 25.85 -19.09 -17.44
C LEU A 19 26.14 -20.52 -17.95
N SER A 20 25.76 -21.55 -17.18
CA SER A 20 25.66 -22.93 -17.68
C SER A 20 24.38 -23.12 -18.51
N GLN A 21 24.29 -24.16 -19.34
CA GLN A 21 23.05 -24.46 -20.09
C GLN A 21 21.84 -24.66 -19.16
N SER A 22 22.05 -25.27 -17.98
CA SER A 22 21.02 -25.44 -16.95
C SER A 22 20.61 -24.11 -16.32
N ALA A 23 21.55 -23.20 -16.05
CA ALA A 23 21.25 -21.88 -15.50
C ALA A 23 20.47 -21.00 -16.50
N LEU A 24 20.83 -21.07 -17.80
CA LEU A 24 20.07 -20.40 -18.85
C LEU A 24 18.67 -21.02 -19.00
N GLY A 25 18.56 -22.35 -18.94
CA GLY A 25 17.29 -23.05 -18.97
C GLY A 25 16.34 -22.61 -17.85
N LYS A 26 16.84 -22.56 -16.60
CA LYS A 26 16.06 -22.06 -15.45
C LYS A 26 15.60 -20.62 -15.62
N LYS A 27 16.44 -19.73 -16.14
CA LYS A 27 16.10 -18.31 -16.37
C LYS A 27 15.03 -18.13 -17.47
N LEU A 28 14.93 -19.07 -18.40
CA LEU A 28 13.98 -19.03 -19.51
C LEU A 28 12.81 -20.01 -19.33
N SER A 29 12.69 -20.66 -18.17
CA SER A 29 11.68 -21.70 -17.91
C SER A 29 11.68 -22.86 -18.93
N VAL A 30 12.86 -23.21 -19.46
CA VAL A 30 13.06 -24.31 -20.41
C VAL A 30 14.10 -25.32 -19.91
N THR A 31 14.11 -26.53 -20.49
CA THR A 31 15.11 -27.54 -20.11
C THR A 31 16.50 -27.21 -20.66
N ASP A 32 17.54 -27.63 -19.96
CA ASP A 32 18.93 -27.60 -20.42
C ASP A 32 19.13 -28.34 -21.76
N LYS A 33 18.36 -29.41 -21.98
CA LYS A 33 18.29 -30.14 -23.26
C LYS A 33 17.77 -29.28 -24.41
N ALA A 34 16.81 -28.39 -24.16
CA ALA A 34 16.29 -27.46 -25.17
C ALA A 34 17.37 -26.44 -25.55
N VAL A 35 18.07 -25.86 -24.56
CA VAL A 35 19.21 -24.96 -24.79
C VAL A 35 20.31 -25.66 -25.59
N SER A 36 20.68 -26.89 -25.22
CA SER A 36 21.66 -27.71 -25.95
C SER A 36 21.24 -28.06 -27.39
N LYS A 37 19.93 -28.16 -27.65
CA LYS A 37 19.39 -28.38 -29.00
C LYS A 37 19.52 -27.13 -29.86
N TRP A 38 19.28 -25.95 -29.30
CA TRP A 38 19.47 -24.67 -30.00
C TRP A 38 20.93 -24.40 -30.30
N GLU A 39 21.83 -24.58 -29.32
CA GLU A 39 23.26 -24.30 -29.49
C GLU A 39 23.95 -25.20 -30.52
N ARG A 40 23.37 -26.37 -30.83
CA ARG A 40 23.84 -27.28 -31.89
C ARG A 40 23.15 -27.07 -33.24
N GLY A 41 22.34 -26.02 -33.38
CA GLY A 41 21.57 -25.73 -34.60
C GLY A 41 20.51 -26.80 -34.93
N SER A 42 20.18 -27.69 -33.99
CA SER A 42 19.25 -28.81 -34.19
C SER A 42 17.80 -28.47 -33.83
N GLY A 43 17.51 -27.18 -33.59
CA GLY A 43 16.19 -26.62 -33.29
C GLY A 43 16.28 -25.12 -33.05
N CYS A 44 15.13 -24.43 -33.10
CA CYS A 44 15.03 -23.00 -32.81
C CYS A 44 14.24 -22.80 -31.51
N PRO A 45 14.55 -21.78 -30.69
CA PRO A 45 13.63 -21.33 -29.66
C PRO A 45 12.34 -20.80 -30.29
N ASP A 46 11.22 -20.87 -29.58
CA ASP A 46 9.97 -20.24 -30.00
C ASP A 46 10.03 -18.71 -29.86
N VAL A 47 8.98 -18.02 -30.31
CA VAL A 47 8.95 -16.55 -30.38
C VAL A 47 9.08 -15.92 -28.99
N GLU A 48 8.38 -16.46 -27.98
CA GLU A 48 8.45 -15.97 -26.60
C GLU A 48 9.85 -16.17 -26.01
N THR A 49 10.45 -17.33 -26.25
CA THR A 49 11.81 -17.63 -25.80
C THR A 49 12.86 -16.77 -26.50
N LEU A 50 12.68 -16.46 -27.79
CA LEU A 50 13.57 -15.56 -28.54
C LEU A 50 13.53 -14.14 -27.97
N GLN A 51 12.36 -13.65 -27.57
CA GLN A 51 12.21 -12.35 -26.91
C GLN A 51 12.88 -12.35 -25.54
N ALA A 52 12.70 -13.41 -24.75
CA ALA A 52 13.36 -13.55 -23.46
C ALA A 52 14.89 -13.64 -23.58
N LEU A 53 15.40 -14.35 -24.60
CA LEU A 53 16.83 -14.40 -24.94
C LEU A 53 17.35 -13.02 -25.36
N ALA A 54 16.60 -12.26 -26.16
CA ALA A 54 16.98 -10.92 -26.61
C ALA A 54 17.12 -9.95 -25.43
N SER A 55 16.15 -9.95 -24.53
CA SER A 55 16.19 -9.16 -23.30
C SER A 55 17.36 -9.58 -22.39
N LEU A 56 17.54 -10.89 -22.19
CA LEU A 56 18.63 -11.41 -21.34
C LEU A 56 20.02 -11.10 -21.92
N PHE A 57 20.17 -11.17 -23.24
CA PHE A 57 21.42 -10.91 -23.94
C PHE A 57 21.64 -9.45 -24.30
N GLY A 58 20.69 -8.55 -24.02
CA GLY A 58 20.78 -7.12 -24.34
C GLY A 58 21.01 -6.86 -25.83
N CYS A 59 20.26 -7.56 -26.69
CA CYS A 59 20.31 -7.41 -28.15
C CYS A 59 18.90 -7.57 -28.72
N THR A 60 18.74 -7.41 -30.04
CA THR A 60 17.42 -7.64 -30.68
C THR A 60 17.24 -9.11 -31.06
N VAL A 61 15.99 -9.55 -31.22
CA VAL A 61 15.67 -10.88 -31.78
C VAL A 61 16.32 -11.03 -33.17
N GLN A 62 16.38 -9.95 -33.95
CA GLN A 62 17.04 -9.96 -35.26
C GLN A 62 18.55 -10.30 -35.13
N ASN A 63 19.25 -9.74 -34.14
CA ASN A 63 20.66 -10.07 -33.90
C ASN A 63 20.85 -11.56 -33.56
N ILE A 64 19.92 -12.15 -32.80
CA ILE A 64 19.95 -13.59 -32.46
C ILE A 64 19.74 -14.44 -33.71
N LEU A 65 18.79 -14.07 -34.57
CA LEU A 65 18.46 -14.85 -35.78
C LEU A 65 19.52 -14.73 -36.88
N GLU A 66 20.23 -13.60 -36.94
CA GLU A 66 21.31 -13.35 -37.92
C GLU A 66 22.70 -13.76 -37.41
N GLY A 67 22.88 -13.88 -36.09
CA GLY A 67 24.15 -14.16 -35.44
C GLY A 67 25.15 -13.00 -35.52
N SER A 68 24.68 -11.75 -35.51
CA SER A 68 25.48 -10.53 -35.70
C SER A 68 25.81 -9.81 -34.38
N ALA A 69 27.01 -9.23 -34.27
CA ALA A 69 27.50 -8.57 -33.05
C ALA A 69 26.83 -7.20 -32.78
N ARG A 70 26.74 -6.81 -31.49
CA ARG A 70 26.07 -5.61 -30.98
C ARG A 70 26.56 -4.32 -31.66
N THR A 71 25.64 -3.48 -32.11
CA THR A 71 25.88 -2.05 -32.34
C THR A 71 25.52 -1.28 -31.07
N ALA A 72 26.54 -0.73 -30.39
CA ALA A 72 26.38 0.17 -29.25
C ALA A 72 26.62 1.63 -29.69
N GLU A 73 25.81 2.57 -29.21
CA GLU A 73 26.12 4.00 -29.24
C GLU A 73 27.09 4.37 -28.09
N PRO A 74 27.88 5.47 -28.19
CA PRO A 74 28.74 5.94 -27.11
C PRO A 74 28.14 7.07 -26.27
N THR A 75 28.33 6.95 -24.95
CA THR A 75 28.08 7.93 -23.88
C THR A 75 29.34 8.78 -23.59
N SER A 76 29.20 10.00 -23.07
CA SER A 76 30.27 10.65 -22.28
C SER A 76 29.74 11.47 -21.11
N MET A 77 30.42 11.30 -19.97
CA MET A 77 30.25 11.90 -18.64
C MET A 77 30.66 13.39 -18.53
N ASN A 78 30.08 14.11 -17.57
CA ASN A 78 30.74 15.01 -16.58
C ASN A 78 29.66 15.60 -15.64
N GLU A 79 29.67 15.43 -14.30
CA GLU A 79 30.54 15.93 -13.21
C GLU A 79 30.04 17.26 -12.57
N PHE A 80 29.47 17.10 -11.36
CA PHE A 80 29.29 17.99 -10.19
C PHE A 80 29.27 19.54 -10.31
N ALA A 81 28.16 20.14 -9.83
CA ALA A 81 28.16 21.37 -9.00
C ALA A 81 26.86 21.52 -8.18
N ARG A 82 26.98 21.76 -6.86
CA ARG A 82 25.89 22.14 -5.92
C ARG A 82 25.55 23.63 -6.04
N PRO A 83 24.32 24.05 -5.65
CA PRO A 83 24.18 25.12 -4.64
C PRO A 83 23.07 24.80 -3.63
N SER A 84 23.34 24.80 -2.31
CA SER A 84 23.23 25.91 -1.34
C SER A 84 21.82 26.51 -1.19
N ALA A 85 21.26 26.28 0.01
CA ALA A 85 19.96 26.73 0.48
C ALA A 85 19.83 28.25 0.61
N SER A 86 18.60 28.75 0.39
CA SER A 86 18.12 30.01 0.96
C SER A 86 16.62 29.93 1.24
N GLU A 87 16.26 30.28 2.46
CA GLU A 87 14.91 30.44 3.01
C GLU A 87 14.09 31.47 2.23
N GLN A 88 12.79 31.20 1.99
CA GLN A 88 11.79 32.25 1.82
C GLN A 88 10.45 31.90 2.49
N SER A 89 9.94 32.92 3.15
CA SER A 89 8.78 33.00 4.03
C SER A 89 7.43 32.92 3.34
N ALA A 90 6.44 32.45 4.09
CA ALA A 90 5.01 32.48 3.80
C ALA A 90 4.53 33.87 3.34
N GLY A 91 3.84 33.90 2.20
CA GLY A 91 3.07 35.03 1.67
C GLY A 91 1.67 34.55 1.27
N GLU A 92 0.68 35.39 1.57
CA GLU A 92 -0.76 35.15 1.49
C GLU A 92 -1.27 34.73 0.10
N SER A 93 -2.34 33.94 0.10
CA SER A 93 -2.96 33.29 -1.06
C SER A 93 -3.67 34.28 -2.00
N GLU A 94 -3.02 34.61 -3.12
CA GLU A 94 -3.72 35.15 -4.29
C GLU A 94 -4.36 34.01 -5.09
N LYS A 95 -5.65 34.16 -5.39
CA LYS A 95 -6.41 33.26 -6.26
C LYS A 95 -5.85 33.32 -7.68
N PRO A 96 -5.42 32.20 -8.30
CA PRO A 96 -4.86 32.24 -9.64
C PRO A 96 -5.98 32.40 -10.68
N SER A 97 -5.85 33.45 -11.50
CA SER A 97 -6.65 33.67 -12.71
C SER A 97 -5.80 33.24 -13.89
N TYR A 98 -6.24 32.22 -14.64
CA TYR A 98 -5.50 31.68 -15.77
C TYR A 98 -6.03 32.29 -17.07
N ALA A 99 -5.12 32.80 -17.90
CA ALA A 99 -5.45 33.44 -19.17
C ALA A 99 -4.60 32.80 -20.29
N CYS A 100 -5.08 31.69 -20.84
CA CYS A 100 -4.60 31.17 -22.13
C CYS A 100 -5.63 31.55 -23.21
N ALA A 101 -5.18 32.35 -24.19
CA ALA A 101 -5.83 32.69 -25.46
C ALA A 101 -7.34 32.99 -25.41
N ARG A 102 -7.68 34.23 -25.03
CA ARG A 102 -8.98 34.85 -25.30
C ARG A 102 -9.12 35.08 -26.80
N ASP A 103 -10.06 34.40 -27.44
CA ASP A 103 -10.90 35.09 -28.42
C ASP A 103 -12.32 34.54 -28.52
N HIS A 104 -12.62 33.28 -28.15
CA HIS A 104 -14.01 32.79 -28.08
C HIS A 104 -14.23 31.99 -26.79
N LEU A 105 -14.88 32.60 -25.80
CA LEU A 105 -15.51 31.87 -24.69
C LEU A 105 -16.60 30.97 -25.30
N PRO A 106 -16.59 29.64 -25.11
CA PRO A 106 -17.69 28.81 -25.60
C PRO A 106 -18.97 29.23 -24.89
N ALA A 107 -19.91 29.79 -25.65
CA ALA A 107 -21.18 30.23 -25.11
C ALA A 107 -22.07 29.02 -24.79
N LYS A 108 -21.90 27.90 -25.51
CA LYS A 108 -22.66 26.64 -25.33
C LYS A 108 -21.78 25.39 -25.32
N LEU A 109 -21.92 24.56 -24.29
CA LEU A 109 -21.23 23.28 -24.12
C LEU A 109 -22.22 22.11 -24.19
N LEU A 110 -21.95 21.11 -25.05
CA LEU A 110 -22.65 19.83 -25.03
C LEU A 110 -21.88 18.83 -24.18
N ILE A 111 -22.51 18.30 -23.13
CA ILE A 111 -21.97 17.19 -22.34
C ILE A 111 -22.73 15.91 -22.70
N LEU A 112 -22.02 14.96 -23.30
CA LEU A 112 -22.51 13.61 -23.55
C LEU A 112 -22.17 12.72 -22.36
N THR A 113 -23.19 12.31 -21.59
CA THR A 113 -23.00 11.51 -20.38
C THR A 113 -24.27 10.72 -20.03
N GLU A 114 -24.13 9.64 -19.25
CA GLU A 114 -25.27 8.84 -18.77
C GLU A 114 -25.96 9.46 -17.54
N GLY A 115 -25.29 10.38 -16.84
CA GLY A 115 -25.81 10.99 -15.62
C GLY A 115 -24.85 11.97 -14.96
N PRO A 116 -25.28 12.60 -13.85
CA PRO A 116 -24.47 13.54 -13.10
C PRO A 116 -23.31 12.85 -12.39
N SER A 117 -22.20 13.57 -12.26
CA SER A 117 -20.93 13.06 -11.74
C SER A 117 -20.18 14.13 -10.94
N ASP A 118 -19.02 13.78 -10.39
CA ASP A 118 -18.16 14.78 -9.73
C ASP A 118 -17.67 15.82 -10.74
N PHE A 119 -17.22 15.37 -11.91
CA PHE A 119 -16.70 16.25 -12.96
C PHE A 119 -17.79 17.11 -13.62
N THR A 120 -19.01 16.58 -13.85
CA THR A 120 -20.09 17.41 -14.42
C THR A 120 -20.43 18.60 -13.53
N LYS A 121 -20.41 18.43 -12.20
CA LYS A 121 -20.66 19.53 -11.24
C LYS A 121 -19.58 20.61 -11.30
N VAL A 122 -18.33 20.22 -11.51
CA VAL A 122 -17.22 21.17 -11.72
C VAL A 122 -17.48 21.97 -13.00
N LEU A 123 -17.85 21.30 -14.10
CA LEU A 123 -18.16 21.97 -15.37
C LEU A 123 -19.35 22.93 -15.26
N GLU A 124 -20.44 22.52 -14.59
CA GLU A 124 -21.61 23.37 -14.30
C GLU A 124 -21.22 24.64 -13.53
N SER A 125 -20.26 24.54 -12.63
CA SER A 125 -19.79 25.68 -11.84
C SER A 125 -18.96 26.71 -12.61
N CYS A 126 -18.55 26.40 -13.85
CA CYS A 126 -17.80 27.32 -14.70
C CYS A 126 -18.72 28.36 -15.38
N GLY A 127 -20.04 28.22 -15.28
CA GLY A 127 -21.01 29.20 -15.79
C GLY A 127 -21.28 29.15 -17.30
N ALA A 128 -20.88 28.06 -17.97
CA ALA A 128 -21.23 27.81 -19.38
C ALA A 128 -22.72 27.44 -19.55
N ASP A 129 -23.33 27.75 -20.71
CA ASP A 129 -24.66 27.23 -21.06
C ASP A 129 -24.52 25.75 -21.45
N ILE A 130 -24.84 24.85 -20.52
CA ILE A 130 -24.61 23.42 -20.67
C ILE A 130 -25.90 22.71 -21.10
N THR A 131 -25.78 21.89 -22.14
CA THR A 131 -26.80 20.89 -22.49
C THR A 131 -26.27 19.49 -22.19
N PHE A 132 -27.04 18.70 -21.43
CA PHE A 132 -26.75 17.29 -21.18
C PHE A 132 -27.56 16.41 -22.13
N MET A 133 -26.92 15.40 -22.72
CA MET A 133 -27.59 14.37 -23.51
C MET A 133 -26.88 13.02 -23.33
N THR A 134 -27.61 11.92 -23.50
CA THR A 134 -26.95 10.65 -23.79
C THR A 134 -26.41 10.64 -25.22
N MET A 135 -25.52 9.68 -25.54
CA MET A 135 -25.06 9.50 -26.91
C MET A 135 -26.23 9.19 -27.86
N GLU A 136 -27.18 8.37 -27.42
CA GLU A 136 -28.35 7.95 -28.19
C GLU A 136 -29.27 9.14 -28.49
N GLU A 137 -29.45 10.05 -27.53
CA GLU A 137 -30.26 11.26 -27.70
C GLU A 137 -29.64 12.28 -28.66
N ALA A 138 -28.31 12.33 -28.71
CA ALA A 138 -27.57 13.23 -29.59
C ALA A 138 -27.61 12.80 -31.08
N ILE A 139 -27.98 11.55 -31.38
CA ILE A 139 -28.06 11.06 -32.76
C ILE A 139 -29.10 11.86 -33.54
N GLY A 140 -28.67 12.46 -34.66
CA GLY A 140 -29.54 13.23 -35.55
C GLY A 140 -29.89 14.63 -35.03
N LYS A 141 -29.28 15.09 -33.93
CA LYS A 141 -29.38 16.48 -33.47
C LYS A 141 -28.44 17.38 -34.25
N ASP A 142 -28.80 18.67 -34.34
CA ASP A 142 -27.91 19.69 -34.87
C ASP A 142 -26.82 20.03 -33.84
N LEU A 143 -25.60 19.55 -34.09
CA LEU A 143 -24.45 19.80 -33.22
C LEU A 143 -23.76 21.13 -33.51
N THR A 144 -24.13 21.82 -34.60
CA THR A 144 -23.46 23.07 -35.00
C THR A 144 -23.71 24.21 -34.01
N VAL A 145 -24.77 24.11 -33.20
CA VAL A 145 -25.20 25.10 -32.19
C VAL A 145 -24.32 25.14 -30.93
N TYR A 146 -23.43 24.17 -30.74
CA TYR A 146 -22.53 24.10 -29.59
C TYR A 146 -21.11 24.55 -29.98
N ASP A 147 -20.42 25.22 -29.05
CA ASP A 147 -19.07 25.74 -29.25
C ASP A 147 -18.00 24.77 -28.74
N ALA A 148 -18.35 23.95 -27.76
CA ALA A 148 -17.50 22.95 -27.16
C ALA A 148 -18.26 21.65 -26.83
N PHE A 149 -17.53 20.56 -26.66
CA PHE A 149 -18.06 19.23 -26.43
C PHE A 149 -17.27 18.52 -25.33
N CYS A 150 -17.97 17.85 -24.42
CA CYS A 150 -17.39 16.99 -23.40
C CYS A 150 -18.05 15.61 -23.49
N ILE A 151 -17.27 14.55 -23.69
CA ILE A 151 -17.76 13.19 -23.88
C ILE A 151 -17.30 12.34 -22.70
N LEU A 152 -18.23 12.10 -21.76
CA LEU A 152 -18.03 11.35 -20.52
C LEU A 152 -18.71 9.98 -20.64
N ALA A 153 -18.08 9.08 -21.40
CA ALA A 153 -18.69 7.82 -21.82
C ALA A 153 -17.70 6.65 -21.78
N TYR A 154 -17.27 6.36 -20.56
CA TYR A 154 -16.47 5.20 -20.23
C TYR A 154 -17.08 3.88 -20.78
N ARG A 155 -16.23 3.02 -21.38
CA ARG A 155 -16.58 1.74 -22.02
C ARG A 155 -17.49 1.82 -23.26
N LYS A 156 -17.74 3.00 -23.81
CA LYS A 156 -18.54 3.15 -25.04
C LYS A 156 -17.67 3.40 -26.26
N VAL A 157 -18.20 2.97 -27.41
CA VAL A 157 -17.71 3.35 -28.74
C VAL A 157 -18.79 4.24 -29.35
N LEU A 158 -18.39 5.34 -30.00
CA LEU A 158 -19.34 6.24 -30.65
C LEU A 158 -20.06 5.53 -31.81
N ASP A 159 -21.39 5.63 -31.84
CA ASP A 159 -22.18 5.25 -33.02
C ASP A 159 -21.71 6.08 -34.23
N PRO A 160 -21.47 5.47 -35.41
CA PRO A 160 -21.01 6.19 -36.59
C PRO A 160 -21.88 7.41 -36.97
N ARG A 161 -23.19 7.34 -36.72
CA ARG A 161 -24.15 8.43 -37.02
C ARG A 161 -23.96 9.65 -36.10
N LEU A 162 -23.38 9.46 -34.92
CA LEU A 162 -23.00 10.53 -34.00
C LEU A 162 -21.53 10.94 -34.20
N ARG A 163 -20.66 9.95 -34.43
CA ARG A 163 -19.22 10.15 -34.60
C ARG A 163 -18.89 11.10 -35.75
N VAL A 164 -19.45 10.86 -36.93
CA VAL A 164 -19.15 11.66 -38.13
C VAL A 164 -19.47 13.15 -37.93
N PRO A 165 -20.66 13.53 -37.42
CA PRO A 165 -20.93 14.92 -37.03
C PRO A 165 -19.97 15.49 -35.98
N LEU A 166 -19.64 14.75 -34.91
CA LEU A 166 -18.72 15.22 -33.88
C LEU A 166 -17.32 15.49 -34.44
N GLU A 167 -16.78 14.59 -35.26
CA GLU A 167 -15.46 14.77 -35.89
C GLU A 167 -15.47 15.93 -36.91
N ALA A 168 -16.60 16.16 -37.59
CA ALA A 168 -16.76 17.32 -38.47
C ALA A 168 -16.72 18.65 -37.69
N GLU A 169 -17.28 18.70 -36.47
CA GLU A 169 -17.18 19.86 -35.59
C GLU A 169 -15.77 20.02 -35.00
N ALA A 170 -15.10 18.91 -34.65
CA ALA A 170 -13.71 18.94 -34.19
C ALA A 170 -12.77 19.49 -35.29
N ALA A 171 -13.00 19.12 -36.56
CA ALA A 171 -12.24 19.64 -37.70
C ALA A 171 -12.42 21.15 -37.94
N LYS A 172 -13.46 21.78 -37.37
CA LYS A 172 -13.68 23.24 -37.40
C LYS A 172 -12.92 23.98 -36.29
N GLY A 173 -12.16 23.29 -35.46
CA GLY A 173 -11.41 23.88 -34.35
C GLY A 173 -12.21 24.05 -33.06
N LYS A 174 -13.44 23.50 -32.97
CA LYS A 174 -14.24 23.53 -31.73
C LYS A 174 -13.58 22.69 -30.64
N ARG A 175 -13.75 23.07 -29.37
CA ARG A 175 -13.09 22.36 -28.25
C ARG A 175 -13.77 21.03 -27.94
N PHE A 176 -12.97 19.98 -27.79
CA PHE A 176 -13.43 18.65 -27.39
C PHE A 176 -12.64 18.15 -26.19
N PHE A 177 -13.34 17.65 -25.17
CA PHE A 177 -12.78 16.80 -24.14
C PHE A 177 -13.40 15.42 -24.19
N THR A 178 -12.60 14.37 -24.10
CA THR A 178 -13.10 12.98 -24.04
C THR A 178 -12.35 12.18 -22.99
N GLU A 179 -13.05 11.32 -22.26
CA GLU A 179 -12.44 10.36 -21.33
C GLU A 179 -12.66 8.90 -21.77
N ALA A 180 -11.65 8.05 -21.59
CA ALA A 180 -11.68 6.59 -21.71
C ALA A 180 -12.51 6.02 -22.88
N LEU A 181 -12.50 6.72 -24.03
CA LEU A 181 -13.34 6.43 -25.17
C LEU A 181 -12.67 5.39 -26.09
N GLY A 182 -13.45 4.41 -26.58
CA GLY A 182 -12.89 3.33 -27.40
C GLY A 182 -12.38 3.79 -28.77
N SER A 183 -12.94 4.86 -29.34
CA SER A 183 -12.40 5.51 -30.56
C SER A 183 -12.96 6.91 -30.77
N PHE A 184 -12.11 7.81 -31.28
CA PHE A 184 -12.45 9.16 -31.75
C PHE A 184 -11.31 9.70 -32.62
N LEU A 185 -11.61 10.42 -33.69
CA LEU A 185 -10.62 10.82 -34.70
C LEU A 185 -9.86 9.58 -35.22
N ASN A 186 -8.54 9.66 -35.32
CA ASN A 186 -7.69 8.54 -35.75
C ASN A 186 -7.23 7.66 -34.57
N LEU A 187 -7.84 7.80 -33.39
CA LEU A 187 -7.56 6.97 -32.22
C LEU A 187 -8.51 5.78 -32.12
N PHE A 188 -7.92 4.65 -31.78
CA PHE A 188 -8.60 3.41 -31.43
C PHE A 188 -7.89 2.80 -30.22
N SER A 189 -8.66 2.41 -29.21
CA SER A 189 -8.16 1.96 -27.91
C SER A 189 -8.60 0.54 -27.61
N ASP A 190 -7.84 -0.14 -26.75
CA ASP A 190 -8.22 -1.44 -26.20
C ASP A 190 -9.41 -1.32 -25.23
N ALA A 191 -9.97 -2.45 -24.82
CA ALA A 191 -10.94 -2.49 -23.74
C ALA A 191 -10.32 -1.92 -22.45
N PRO A 192 -11.11 -1.20 -21.61
CA PRO A 192 -10.56 -0.63 -20.40
C PRO A 192 -9.97 -1.68 -19.46
N ALA A 193 -8.73 -1.45 -19.05
CA ALA A 193 -8.00 -2.26 -18.10
C ALA A 193 -7.82 -1.49 -16.79
N ASP A 194 -7.67 -2.24 -15.71
CA ASP A 194 -7.36 -1.68 -14.42
C ASP A 194 -5.91 -1.13 -14.38
N THR A 195 -5.73 -0.04 -13.64
CA THR A 195 -4.47 0.72 -13.51
C THR A 195 -3.69 0.37 -12.27
N THR A 196 -4.09 -0.67 -11.53
CA THR A 196 -3.39 -1.09 -10.31
C THR A 196 -1.89 -1.23 -10.55
N ARG A 197 -1.09 -0.54 -9.73
CA ARG A 197 0.38 -0.46 -9.78
C ARG A 197 0.97 0.41 -10.91
N ARG A 198 0.13 1.17 -11.63
CA ARG A 198 0.56 2.21 -12.57
C ARG A 198 0.38 3.58 -11.93
N ARG A 199 1.31 4.48 -12.21
CA ARG A 199 1.23 5.88 -11.76
C ARG A 199 1.25 6.80 -12.96
N LEU A 200 0.60 7.95 -12.84
CA LEU A 200 0.63 9.01 -13.83
C LEU A 200 1.78 9.96 -13.51
N ALA A 201 2.68 10.14 -14.46
CA ALA A 201 3.70 11.17 -14.40
C ALA A 201 3.30 12.36 -15.27
N VAL A 202 3.44 13.57 -14.72
CA VAL A 202 3.26 14.81 -15.47
C VAL A 202 4.41 15.00 -16.45
N VAL A 203 4.09 15.40 -17.67
CA VAL A 203 5.05 15.78 -18.69
C VAL A 203 4.66 17.15 -19.21
N GLN A 204 5.40 18.19 -18.79
CA GLN A 204 5.15 19.52 -19.33
C GLN A 204 5.48 19.55 -20.82
N PRO A 205 4.61 20.15 -21.66
CA PRO A 205 4.88 20.36 -23.06
C PRO A 205 6.04 21.33 -23.24
N GLU A 206 6.73 21.22 -24.39
CA GLU A 206 7.81 22.15 -24.76
C GLU A 206 7.28 23.57 -25.03
N ASP A 207 6.02 23.68 -25.44
CA ASP A 207 5.29 24.94 -25.59
C ASP A 207 4.74 25.39 -24.23
N PRO A 208 5.29 26.47 -23.63
CA PRO A 208 4.88 26.93 -22.30
C PRO A 208 3.41 27.36 -22.23
N ASP A 209 2.81 27.80 -23.35
CA ASP A 209 1.41 28.22 -23.39
C ASP A 209 0.43 27.04 -23.24
N ARG A 210 0.94 25.80 -23.37
CA ARG A 210 0.20 24.55 -23.19
C ARG A 210 0.50 23.87 -21.86
N ALA A 211 1.40 24.43 -21.06
CA ALA A 211 1.81 23.84 -19.79
C ALA A 211 0.65 23.78 -18.79
N VAL A 212 0.63 22.75 -17.96
CA VAL A 212 -0.32 22.63 -16.85
C VAL A 212 0.21 23.48 -15.68
N PRO A 213 -0.45 24.57 -15.27
CA PRO A 213 0.09 25.46 -14.25
C PRO A 213 0.28 24.77 -12.89
N GLY A 214 1.38 25.10 -12.21
CA GLY A 214 1.66 24.61 -10.86
C GLY A 214 2.16 23.16 -10.79
N PHE A 215 2.57 22.60 -11.92
CA PHE A 215 3.21 21.28 -12.01
C PHE A 215 4.60 21.36 -12.63
N GLU A 216 5.44 20.39 -12.33
CA GLU A 216 6.72 20.15 -12.97
C GLU A 216 6.69 18.80 -13.71
N THR A 217 7.52 18.67 -14.75
CA THR A 217 7.71 17.36 -15.39
C THR A 217 8.29 16.39 -14.36
N GLY A 218 7.62 15.26 -14.14
CA GLY A 218 7.99 14.28 -13.11
C GLY A 218 7.03 14.22 -11.92
N ASP A 219 6.15 15.20 -11.72
CA ASP A 219 5.13 15.16 -10.66
C ASP A 219 4.22 13.94 -10.82
N LEU A 220 3.88 13.29 -9.71
CA LEU A 220 3.16 12.02 -9.70
C LEU A 220 1.73 12.15 -9.20
N LEU A 221 0.84 11.43 -9.87
CA LEU A 221 -0.59 11.35 -9.61
C LEU A 221 -1.03 9.89 -9.64
N ASP A 222 -1.89 9.50 -8.70
CA ASP A 222 -2.48 8.17 -8.59
C ASP A 222 -4.01 8.24 -8.75
N ASP A 223 -4.55 7.33 -9.54
CA ASP A 223 -5.96 7.23 -9.90
C ASP A 223 -6.65 6.01 -9.26
N MET A 224 -5.96 5.36 -8.31
CA MET A 224 -6.54 4.47 -7.29
C MET A 224 -7.09 3.14 -7.76
N SER A 225 -6.68 2.61 -8.92
CA SER A 225 -7.33 1.47 -9.62
C SER A 225 -8.47 1.93 -10.54
N ASN A 226 -8.29 3.09 -11.18
CA ASN A 226 -9.16 3.53 -12.26
C ASN A 226 -9.11 2.56 -13.45
N ALA A 227 -9.99 2.76 -14.41
CA ALA A 227 -9.99 2.03 -15.65
C ALA A 227 -9.49 2.88 -16.82
N THR A 228 -8.45 2.38 -17.49
CA THR A 228 -7.76 3.06 -18.60
C THR A 228 -8.01 2.35 -19.93
N ALA A 229 -8.42 3.09 -20.96
CA ALA A 229 -8.52 2.64 -22.35
C ALA A 229 -7.26 3.06 -23.11
N ARG A 230 -6.29 2.15 -23.26
CA ARG A 230 -5.00 2.44 -23.90
C ARG A 230 -5.14 2.52 -25.43
N PRO A 231 -4.68 3.61 -26.08
CA PRO A 231 -4.59 3.68 -27.53
C PRO A 231 -3.65 2.62 -28.13
N PHE A 232 -4.03 2.00 -29.26
CA PHE A 232 -3.19 1.02 -29.96
C PHE A 232 -1.99 1.64 -30.68
N PHE A 233 -2.16 2.84 -31.23
CA PHE A 233 -1.13 3.51 -32.02
C PHE A 233 -1.05 5.00 -31.66
N PRO A 234 0.16 5.58 -31.61
CA PRO A 234 0.32 7.02 -31.53
C PRO A 234 -0.16 7.67 -32.83
N VAL A 235 -0.83 8.82 -32.74
CA VAL A 235 -1.24 9.64 -33.90
C VAL A 235 -0.30 10.85 -33.99
N PRO A 236 0.13 11.27 -35.19
CA PRO A 236 0.93 12.48 -35.34
C PRO A 236 0.24 13.71 -34.75
N GLY A 237 1.01 14.60 -34.10
CA GLY A 237 0.49 15.84 -33.50
C GLY A 237 -0.07 15.69 -32.08
N MET A 238 0.20 14.58 -31.41
CA MET A 238 -0.11 14.40 -29.98
C MET A 238 0.89 15.10 -29.09
N THR A 239 0.38 15.80 -28.07
CA THR A 239 1.19 16.40 -27.00
C THR A 239 0.79 15.75 -25.67
N PRO A 240 1.60 14.84 -25.11
CA PRO A 240 1.30 14.22 -23.82
C PRO A 240 1.41 15.25 -22.69
N LEU A 241 0.50 15.16 -21.73
CA LEU A 241 0.46 15.96 -20.50
C LEU A 241 0.58 15.08 -19.25
N LEU A 242 -0.03 13.90 -19.28
CA LEU A 242 0.18 12.83 -18.33
C LEU A 242 0.49 11.53 -19.07
N VAL A 243 1.41 10.74 -18.53
CA VAL A 243 1.69 9.39 -19.03
C VAL A 243 1.71 8.37 -17.90
N TYR A 244 1.14 7.19 -18.16
CA TYR A 244 1.26 6.04 -17.29
C TYR A 244 2.65 5.42 -17.38
N ARG A 245 3.22 5.15 -16.22
CA ARG A 245 4.44 4.36 -16.07
C ARG A 245 4.25 3.30 -14.99
N ASP A 246 4.78 2.13 -15.30
CA ASP A 246 4.84 1.01 -14.37
C ASP A 246 6.10 1.20 -13.51
N HIS A 247 6.00 0.87 -12.21
CA HIS A 247 7.16 0.75 -11.32
C HIS A 247 8.00 2.03 -11.13
N ILE A 248 7.33 3.18 -10.90
CA ILE A 248 8.03 4.42 -10.53
C ILE A 248 8.50 4.33 -9.06
N LEU A 249 9.81 4.29 -8.83
CA LEU A 249 10.42 4.33 -7.48
C LEU A 249 10.64 5.77 -7.02
N ALA A 250 9.55 6.52 -6.85
CA ALA A 250 9.56 7.86 -6.30
C ALA A 250 8.21 8.12 -5.62
N HIS A 251 8.17 8.98 -4.60
CA HIS A 251 6.96 9.20 -3.82
C HIS A 251 6.01 10.22 -4.48
N ARG A 252 6.41 11.49 -4.56
CA ARG A 252 5.61 12.59 -5.18
C ARG A 252 6.15 13.10 -6.50
N HIS A 253 7.46 13.03 -6.71
CA HIS A 253 8.11 13.56 -7.89
C HIS A 253 9.21 12.61 -8.36
N TRP A 254 9.14 12.21 -9.62
CA TRP A 254 10.14 11.37 -10.25
C TRP A 254 11.18 12.23 -10.95
N ASN A 255 12.36 12.34 -10.32
CA ASN A 255 13.52 13.06 -10.84
C ASN A 255 14.17 12.34 -12.05
N ALA A 256 13.46 12.27 -13.19
CA ALA A 256 13.92 11.66 -14.43
C ALA A 256 13.82 12.66 -15.60
N PRO A 257 14.73 12.58 -16.59
CA PRO A 257 14.61 13.38 -17.81
C PRO A 257 13.29 13.11 -18.54
N ARG A 258 12.78 14.12 -19.23
CA ARG A 258 11.52 14.03 -20.00
C ARG A 258 11.51 12.83 -20.96
N GLU A 259 12.62 12.58 -21.63
CA GLU A 259 12.77 11.46 -22.58
C GLU A 259 12.61 10.11 -21.89
N GLU A 260 13.07 9.98 -20.64
CA GLU A 260 12.93 8.76 -19.84
C GLU A 260 11.48 8.56 -19.37
N ILE A 261 10.82 9.63 -18.94
CA ILE A 261 9.41 9.58 -18.54
C ILE A 261 8.53 9.17 -19.72
N LEU A 262 8.81 9.69 -20.91
CA LEU A 262 8.05 9.38 -22.13
C LEU A 262 8.34 7.97 -22.67
N LYS A 263 9.53 7.43 -22.41
CA LYS A 263 9.95 6.13 -22.94
C LYS A 263 9.05 5.01 -22.44
N ASP A 264 8.55 4.18 -23.37
CA ASP A 264 7.68 3.03 -23.09
C ASP A 264 6.46 3.38 -22.22
N SER A 265 5.98 4.62 -22.31
CA SER A 265 4.87 5.12 -21.51
C SER A 265 3.52 4.91 -22.20
N GLY A 266 2.47 4.77 -21.41
CA GLY A 266 1.09 4.79 -21.90
C GLY A 266 0.54 6.22 -21.83
N LEU A 267 -0.23 6.67 -22.81
CA LEU A 267 -0.88 7.98 -22.71
C LEU A 267 -1.91 7.99 -21.58
N GLY A 268 -1.82 8.99 -20.70
CA GLY A 268 -2.77 9.26 -19.62
C GLY A 268 -3.73 10.38 -20.01
N LEU A 269 -3.19 11.58 -20.22
CA LEU A 269 -3.89 12.80 -20.68
C LEU A 269 -3.03 13.45 -21.77
N TRP A 270 -3.63 13.86 -22.88
CA TRP A 270 -2.90 14.47 -23.99
C TRP A 270 -3.79 15.40 -24.83
N LEU A 271 -3.14 16.28 -25.59
CA LEU A 271 -3.77 17.09 -26.63
C LEU A 271 -3.56 16.44 -28.01
N VAL A 272 -4.55 16.58 -28.88
CA VAL A 272 -4.48 16.28 -30.31
C VAL A 272 -4.74 17.59 -31.06
N GLY A 273 -3.70 18.15 -31.68
CA GLY A 273 -3.79 19.49 -32.27
C GLY A 273 -3.91 20.59 -31.21
N GLU A 274 -4.82 21.54 -31.41
CA GLU A 274 -5.02 22.70 -30.50
C GLU A 274 -6.33 22.65 -29.73
N ASN A 275 -7.30 21.87 -30.20
CA ASN A 275 -8.70 21.95 -29.77
C ASN A 275 -9.27 20.63 -29.22
N VAL A 276 -8.51 19.54 -29.20
CA VAL A 276 -8.99 18.25 -28.69
C VAL A 276 -8.09 17.78 -27.55
N MET A 277 -8.67 17.59 -26.37
CA MET A 277 -8.03 17.01 -25.19
C MET A 277 -8.66 15.65 -24.89
N MET A 278 -7.83 14.67 -24.59
CA MET A 278 -8.28 13.31 -24.34
C MET A 278 -7.55 12.72 -23.14
N CYS A 279 -8.27 12.00 -22.28
CA CYS A 279 -7.67 11.12 -21.29
C CYS A 279 -8.07 9.67 -21.52
N SER A 280 -7.15 8.75 -21.17
CA SER A 280 -7.38 7.31 -21.27
C SER A 280 -8.11 6.77 -20.05
N PHE A 281 -8.06 7.47 -18.92
CA PHE A 281 -8.76 7.14 -17.68
C PHE A 281 -10.07 7.89 -17.50
N THR A 282 -10.82 7.56 -16.45
CA THR A 282 -12.12 8.18 -16.14
C THR A 282 -11.97 9.27 -15.07
N LEU A 283 -12.36 10.50 -15.42
CA LEU A 283 -12.49 11.63 -14.48
C LEU A 283 -13.91 11.75 -13.93
N HIS A 284 -14.90 11.11 -14.56
CA HIS A 284 -16.31 11.15 -14.20
C HIS A 284 -16.59 11.27 -12.69
N ASN A 285 -16.03 10.37 -11.87
CA ASN A 285 -16.21 10.33 -10.42
C ASN A 285 -14.87 10.40 -9.66
N PHE A 286 -13.96 11.28 -10.07
CA PHE A 286 -12.61 11.40 -9.48
C PHE A 286 -12.61 11.54 -7.95
N ASN A 287 -13.63 12.19 -7.37
CA ASN A 287 -13.70 12.42 -5.93
C ASN A 287 -14.14 11.15 -5.19
N LYS A 288 -15.15 10.44 -5.71
CA LYS A 288 -15.55 9.12 -5.19
C LYS A 288 -14.44 8.08 -5.36
N ALA A 289 -13.73 8.13 -6.48
CA ALA A 289 -12.59 7.27 -6.77
C ALA A 289 -11.34 7.61 -5.93
N ARG A 290 -11.37 8.70 -5.14
CA ARG A 290 -10.33 9.10 -4.17
C ARG A 290 -8.96 9.37 -4.79
N PHE A 291 -8.93 9.98 -5.97
CA PHE A 291 -7.70 10.38 -6.66
C PHE A 291 -6.75 11.16 -5.74
N ALA A 292 -5.45 10.81 -5.76
CA ALA A 292 -4.44 11.34 -4.85
C ALA A 292 -3.11 11.67 -5.59
N PRO A 293 -2.29 12.64 -5.14
CA PRO A 293 -2.58 13.60 -4.08
C PRO A 293 -3.76 14.48 -4.47
N ARG A 294 -4.65 14.73 -3.52
CA ARG A 294 -5.94 15.37 -3.80
C ARG A 294 -5.77 16.76 -4.41
N ASP A 295 -4.93 17.59 -3.79
CA ASP A 295 -4.74 18.97 -4.22
C ASP A 295 -4.17 19.07 -5.63
N SER A 296 -3.24 18.18 -5.99
CA SER A 296 -2.69 18.10 -7.33
C SER A 296 -3.79 17.75 -8.34
N TRP A 297 -4.59 16.72 -8.06
CA TRP A 297 -5.71 16.35 -8.93
C TRP A 297 -6.75 17.47 -9.07
N LEU A 298 -7.12 18.15 -7.99
CA LEU A 298 -8.06 19.26 -8.03
C LEU A 298 -7.56 20.43 -8.89
N ARG A 299 -6.25 20.74 -8.84
CA ARG A 299 -5.64 21.75 -9.73
C ARG A 299 -5.73 21.33 -11.19
N LEU A 300 -5.38 20.08 -11.51
CA LEU A 300 -5.46 19.57 -12.87
C LEU A 300 -6.91 19.58 -13.39
N ILE A 301 -7.87 19.15 -12.57
CA ILE A 301 -9.29 19.12 -12.93
C ILE A 301 -9.85 20.53 -13.16
N ALA A 302 -9.50 21.49 -12.30
CA ALA A 302 -9.87 22.89 -12.49
C ALA A 302 -9.31 23.44 -13.81
N TRP A 303 -8.05 23.12 -14.12
CA TRP A 303 -7.42 23.49 -15.39
C TRP A 303 -8.11 22.86 -16.60
N ILE A 304 -8.46 21.57 -16.55
CA ILE A 304 -9.21 20.89 -17.61
C ILE A 304 -10.58 21.58 -17.78
N ALA A 305 -11.30 21.84 -16.69
CA ALA A 305 -12.62 22.49 -16.74
C ALA A 305 -12.54 23.89 -17.35
N GLU A 306 -11.54 24.68 -16.98
CA GLU A 306 -11.29 26.01 -17.55
C GLU A 306 -10.87 25.93 -19.02
N TRP A 307 -10.04 24.95 -19.40
CA TRP A 307 -9.68 24.72 -20.79
C TRP A 307 -10.90 24.41 -21.66
N ILE A 308 -11.85 23.59 -21.15
CA ILE A 308 -13.08 23.24 -21.88
C ILE A 308 -14.03 24.45 -21.97
N THR A 309 -14.28 25.11 -20.85
CA THR A 309 -15.37 26.10 -20.70
C THR A 309 -14.93 27.55 -20.93
N GLY A 310 -13.62 27.80 -20.94
CA GLY A 310 -13.03 29.14 -20.99
C GLY A 310 -13.19 29.95 -19.70
N SER A 311 -13.74 29.37 -18.63
CA SER A 311 -13.97 30.04 -17.35
C SER A 311 -13.52 29.16 -16.18
N ALA A 312 -12.94 29.77 -15.16
CA ALA A 312 -12.55 29.05 -13.95
C ALA A 312 -13.76 28.44 -13.22
N SER A 313 -13.60 27.26 -12.64
CA SER A 313 -14.64 26.61 -11.84
C SER A 313 -14.91 27.37 -10.54
N ALA A 314 -16.17 27.63 -10.22
CA ALA A 314 -16.57 28.20 -8.93
C ALA A 314 -16.71 27.14 -7.81
N PHE A 315 -16.60 25.85 -8.15
CA PHE A 315 -16.79 24.74 -7.22
C PHE A 315 -15.78 23.62 -7.46
N LEU A 316 -15.25 23.08 -6.37
CA LEU A 316 -14.57 21.79 -6.30
C LEU A 316 -15.23 21.00 -5.16
N PRO A 317 -15.47 19.69 -5.33
CA PRO A 317 -16.17 18.91 -4.33
C PRO A 317 -15.36 18.77 -3.05
N GLU A 318 -16.04 18.67 -1.91
CA GLU A 318 -15.43 18.23 -0.65
C GLU A 318 -15.00 16.76 -0.74
N PRO A 319 -13.92 16.36 -0.05
CA PRO A 319 -13.46 14.97 -0.09
C PRO A 319 -14.51 14.01 0.50
N VAL A 320 -14.75 12.89 -0.19
CA VAL A 320 -15.63 11.81 0.31
C VAL A 320 -15.04 11.08 1.51
N VAL A 321 -13.71 11.10 1.63
CA VAL A 321 -12.94 10.56 2.75
C VAL A 321 -12.14 11.70 3.34
N LYS A 322 -12.38 11.97 4.62
CA LYS A 322 -11.66 12.95 5.43
C LYS A 322 -10.80 12.24 6.46
N TYR A 323 -9.78 12.93 6.97
CA TYR A 323 -8.91 12.40 8.00
C TYR A 323 -9.01 13.29 9.25
N GLY A 324 -9.03 12.65 10.41
CA GLY A 324 -8.74 13.33 11.67
C GLY A 324 -9.80 14.28 12.20
N THR A 325 -9.34 15.15 13.12
CA THR A 325 -10.14 16.14 13.83
C THR A 325 -9.37 17.46 13.94
N ASP A 326 -10.04 18.58 13.68
CA ASP A 326 -9.47 19.93 13.84
C ASP A 326 -9.51 20.41 15.31
N ARG A 327 -9.73 19.48 16.25
CA ARG A 327 -9.85 19.79 17.67
C ARG A 327 -8.47 19.86 18.30
N ASP A 328 -8.34 20.72 19.30
CA ASP A 328 -7.11 20.86 20.07
C ASP A 328 -6.92 19.65 21.01
N LEU A 329 -6.10 18.69 20.58
CA LEU A 329 -5.80 17.49 21.34
C LEU A 329 -4.82 17.73 22.51
N THR A 330 -4.32 18.97 22.68
CA THR A 330 -3.49 19.32 23.85
C THR A 330 -4.32 19.41 25.13
N ASP A 331 -5.64 19.60 25.02
CA ASP A 331 -6.57 19.50 26.13
C ASP A 331 -6.87 18.02 26.45
N ASP A 332 -6.61 17.61 27.69
CA ASP A 332 -6.76 16.21 28.13
C ASP A 332 -8.20 15.69 27.99
N ALA A 333 -9.21 16.52 28.26
CA ALA A 333 -10.60 16.10 28.13
C ALA A 333 -11.00 15.93 26.66
N VAL A 334 -10.53 16.82 25.79
CA VAL A 334 -10.74 16.73 24.35
C VAL A 334 -10.02 15.51 23.76
N PHE A 335 -8.77 15.28 24.17
CA PHE A 335 -8.01 14.09 23.77
C PHE A 335 -8.76 12.80 24.10
N GLU A 336 -9.22 12.67 25.34
CA GLU A 336 -9.93 11.48 25.80
C GLU A 336 -11.28 11.28 25.11
N GLU A 337 -12.01 12.35 24.82
CA GLU A 337 -13.25 12.29 24.04
C GLU A 337 -12.97 11.81 22.61
N CYS A 338 -11.98 12.40 21.93
CA CYS A 338 -11.58 12.02 20.58
C CYS A 338 -11.06 10.58 20.52
N ARG A 339 -10.30 10.14 21.53
CA ARG A 339 -9.79 8.77 21.62
C ARG A 339 -10.91 7.75 21.73
N ARG A 340 -11.90 8.00 22.59
CA ARG A 340 -13.09 7.14 22.74
C ARG A 340 -13.93 7.09 21.47
N ASP A 341 -14.17 8.24 20.86
CA ASP A 341 -14.88 8.35 19.59
C ASP A 341 -14.15 7.61 18.43
N ALA A 342 -12.82 7.68 18.40
CA ALA A 342 -12.01 6.90 17.47
C ALA A 342 -12.15 5.38 17.71
N VAL A 343 -12.14 4.95 18.97
CA VAL A 343 -12.38 3.54 19.33
C VAL A 343 -13.78 3.09 18.90
N GLU A 344 -14.83 3.86 19.18
CA GLU A 344 -16.21 3.51 18.81
C GLU A 344 -16.38 3.35 17.29
N ARG A 345 -15.75 4.23 16.50
CA ARG A 345 -15.76 4.11 15.05
C ARG A 345 -15.03 2.87 14.56
N GLY A 346 -13.82 2.59 15.07
CA GLY A 346 -13.07 1.40 14.66
C GLY A 346 -13.77 0.10 15.04
N ILE A 347 -14.35 0.02 16.24
CA ILE A 347 -15.18 -1.14 16.65
C ILE A 347 -16.40 -1.31 15.74
N ARG A 348 -17.05 -0.21 15.34
CA ARG A 348 -18.15 -0.26 14.35
C ARG A 348 -17.68 -0.73 12.98
N TRP A 349 -16.49 -0.32 12.56
CA TRP A 349 -15.89 -0.75 11.30
C TRP A 349 -15.57 -2.24 11.30
N LEU A 350 -14.86 -2.75 12.31
CA LEU A 350 -14.52 -4.18 12.45
C LEU A 350 -15.76 -5.10 12.35
N ARG A 351 -16.90 -4.69 12.92
CA ARG A 351 -18.14 -5.48 12.88
C ARG A 351 -18.62 -5.80 11.47
N GLN A 352 -18.23 -5.01 10.46
CA GLN A 352 -18.65 -5.21 9.07
C GLN A 352 -17.94 -6.38 8.38
N PHE A 353 -16.91 -6.94 9.00
CA PHE A 353 -16.08 -8.01 8.45
C PHE A 353 -16.31 -9.35 9.15
N LEU A 354 -17.14 -9.38 10.19
CA LEU A 354 -17.46 -10.60 10.93
C LEU A 354 -18.09 -11.66 10.04
N VAL A 355 -17.58 -12.89 10.14
CA VAL A 355 -18.17 -14.07 9.50
C VAL A 355 -19.00 -14.83 10.52
N ASP A 356 -20.26 -15.09 10.18
CA ASP A 356 -21.24 -15.73 11.09
C ASP A 356 -21.25 -15.13 12.50
N LYS A 357 -21.26 -13.79 12.58
CA LYS A 357 -21.23 -13.06 13.86
C LYS A 357 -20.08 -13.51 14.79
N GLY A 358 -18.91 -13.76 14.21
CA GLY A 358 -17.67 -14.14 14.89
C GLY A 358 -17.37 -15.64 14.93
N ALA A 359 -18.35 -16.53 14.69
CA ALA A 359 -18.07 -17.97 14.74
C ALA A 359 -17.26 -18.49 13.54
N GLY A 360 -17.23 -17.76 12.43
CA GLY A 360 -16.35 -18.04 11.30
C GLY A 360 -15.11 -17.15 11.28
N GLY A 361 -14.77 -16.49 12.39
CA GLY A 361 -13.72 -15.48 12.45
C GLY A 361 -14.13 -14.14 11.82
N ILE A 362 -13.15 -13.44 11.26
CA ILE A 362 -13.31 -12.13 10.62
C ILE A 362 -12.52 -12.08 9.31
N ARG A 363 -13.06 -11.40 8.30
CA ARG A 363 -12.35 -11.16 7.04
C ARG A 363 -11.19 -10.18 7.23
N GLU A 364 -10.17 -10.33 6.40
CA GLU A 364 -8.93 -9.56 6.49
C GLU A 364 -9.13 -8.04 6.42
N GLY A 365 -10.12 -7.50 5.70
CA GLY A 365 -10.40 -6.06 5.69
C GLY A 365 -10.81 -5.54 4.32
N ILE A 366 -10.31 -4.38 3.93
CA ILE A 366 -10.53 -3.75 2.61
C ILE A 366 -9.27 -3.77 1.76
N ARG A 367 -9.44 -4.08 0.47
CA ARG A 367 -8.37 -4.06 -0.53
C ARG A 367 -7.99 -2.63 -0.90
N HIS A 368 -6.80 -2.45 -1.47
CA HIS A 368 -6.29 -1.14 -1.89
C HIS A 368 -6.98 -0.57 -3.15
N ASN A 369 -7.63 -1.42 -3.96
CA ASN A 369 -8.26 -1.03 -5.22
C ASN A 369 -9.57 -0.29 -5.01
N ILE A 370 -9.69 0.87 -5.65
CA ILE A 370 -10.89 1.70 -5.65
C ILE A 370 -11.31 1.93 -7.11
N ASP A 371 -12.47 1.40 -7.47
CA ASP A 371 -12.91 1.48 -8.86
C ASP A 371 -13.40 2.91 -9.23
N PRO A 372 -13.60 3.18 -10.54
CA PRO A 372 -14.13 4.47 -11.00
C PRO A 372 -15.45 4.92 -10.38
N GLU A 373 -16.24 4.03 -9.78
CA GLU A 373 -17.48 4.40 -9.09
C GLU A 373 -17.26 4.66 -7.58
N GLY A 374 -16.02 4.57 -7.10
CA GLY A 374 -15.62 4.76 -5.72
C GLY A 374 -15.80 3.52 -4.84
N ARG A 375 -16.11 2.36 -5.43
CA ARG A 375 -16.33 1.13 -4.66
C ARG A 375 -14.99 0.52 -4.28
N GLN A 376 -14.85 0.22 -3.00
CA GLN A 376 -13.71 -0.52 -2.45
C GLN A 376 -14.15 -1.95 -2.13
N MET A 377 -13.27 -2.91 -2.38
CA MET A 377 -13.59 -4.33 -2.22
C MET A 377 -13.14 -4.85 -0.86
N LYS A 378 -13.90 -5.79 -0.30
CA LYS A 378 -13.43 -6.55 0.88
C LYS A 378 -12.37 -7.57 0.46
N ALA A 379 -11.39 -7.81 1.31
CA ALA A 379 -10.61 -9.04 1.27
C ALA A 379 -11.49 -10.19 1.79
N ASP A 380 -11.40 -11.36 1.15
CA ASP A 380 -12.30 -12.48 1.43
C ASP A 380 -11.70 -13.50 2.40
N GLU A 381 -10.37 -13.52 2.54
CA GLU A 381 -9.67 -14.48 3.39
C GLU A 381 -9.95 -14.26 4.88
N VAL A 382 -10.01 -15.36 5.63
CA VAL A 382 -10.10 -15.36 7.09
C VAL A 382 -8.80 -15.91 7.67
N ARG A 383 -8.08 -15.06 8.39
CA ARG A 383 -6.80 -15.38 9.02
C ARG A 383 -6.90 -15.42 10.55
N ASN A 384 -6.05 -16.22 11.19
CA ASN A 384 -6.06 -16.41 12.64
C ASN A 384 -5.70 -15.14 13.42
N ASP A 385 -4.79 -14.34 12.89
CA ASP A 385 -4.21 -13.15 13.49
C ASP A 385 -5.21 -12.01 13.45
N CYS A 386 -5.80 -11.77 12.27
CA CYS A 386 -6.96 -10.88 12.11
C CYS A 386 -8.07 -11.21 13.09
N THR A 387 -8.37 -12.50 13.23
CA THR A 387 -9.40 -12.96 14.16
C THR A 387 -9.01 -12.76 15.63
N GLY A 388 -7.78 -13.08 16.02
CA GLY A 388 -7.35 -13.00 17.41
C GLY A 388 -7.22 -11.58 17.90
N GLU A 389 -6.56 -10.72 17.11
CA GLU A 389 -6.41 -9.29 17.41
C GLU A 389 -7.77 -8.59 17.48
N SER A 390 -8.66 -8.84 16.51
CA SER A 390 -10.01 -8.28 16.51
C SER A 390 -10.85 -8.77 17.71
N ALA A 391 -10.71 -10.04 18.10
CA ALA A 391 -11.36 -10.56 19.30
C ALA A 391 -10.85 -9.82 20.56
N GLY A 392 -9.54 -9.54 20.61
CA GLY A 392 -8.91 -8.70 21.62
C GLY A 392 -9.52 -7.30 21.70
N ALA A 393 -9.59 -6.60 20.57
CA ALA A 393 -10.19 -5.27 20.49
C ALA A 393 -11.67 -5.28 20.95
N PHE A 394 -12.48 -6.25 20.51
CA PHE A 394 -13.87 -6.38 20.97
C PHE A 394 -13.96 -6.65 22.48
N ASN A 395 -13.06 -7.47 23.03
CA ASN A 395 -13.06 -7.79 24.46
C ASN A 395 -12.65 -6.59 25.32
N MET A 396 -11.57 -5.90 24.95
CA MET A 396 -11.14 -4.66 25.61
C MET A 396 -12.25 -3.61 25.60
N TYR A 397 -12.90 -3.41 24.46
CA TYR A 397 -14.03 -2.51 24.34
C TYR A 397 -15.20 -2.94 25.24
N ALA A 398 -15.53 -4.24 25.27
CA ALA A 398 -16.58 -4.76 26.14
C ALA A 398 -16.26 -4.53 27.63
N ARG A 399 -15.00 -4.71 28.04
CA ARG A 399 -14.56 -4.51 29.43
C ARG A 399 -14.63 -3.05 29.88
N LEU A 400 -14.30 -2.11 28.99
CA LEU A 400 -14.33 -0.68 29.28
C LEU A 400 -15.74 -0.09 29.22
N THR A 401 -16.61 -0.61 28.36
CA THR A 401 -17.96 -0.05 28.12
C THR A 401 -19.10 -0.83 28.77
N GLY A 402 -18.84 -2.07 29.23
CA GLY A 402 -19.88 -3.00 29.67
C GLY A 402 -20.69 -3.63 28.52
N ASN A 403 -20.20 -3.58 27.29
CA ASN A 403 -20.92 -4.10 26.12
C ASN A 403 -20.88 -5.63 26.02
N GLU A 404 -21.93 -6.29 26.51
CA GLU A 404 -22.06 -7.76 26.49
C GLU A 404 -22.11 -8.37 25.09
N GLU A 405 -22.56 -7.64 24.06
CA GLU A 405 -22.58 -8.14 22.68
C GLU A 405 -21.15 -8.33 22.17
N MET A 406 -20.29 -7.33 22.37
CA MET A 406 -18.89 -7.39 21.95
C MET A 406 -18.13 -8.47 22.70
N SER A 407 -18.41 -8.67 24.00
CA SER A 407 -17.85 -9.79 24.77
C SER A 407 -18.22 -11.14 24.16
N ARG A 408 -19.49 -11.35 23.79
CA ARG A 408 -19.96 -12.59 23.16
C ARG A 408 -19.34 -12.83 21.79
N ILE A 409 -19.13 -11.77 21.00
CA ILE A 409 -18.46 -11.86 19.70
C ILE A 409 -17.00 -12.29 19.89
N ALA A 410 -16.27 -11.66 20.81
CA ALA A 410 -14.89 -12.01 21.12
C ALA A 410 -14.74 -13.48 21.54
N ASP A 411 -15.64 -13.98 22.41
CA ASP A 411 -15.64 -15.39 22.82
C ASP A 411 -15.83 -16.36 21.65
N ARG A 412 -16.76 -16.07 20.73
CA ARG A 412 -16.99 -16.91 19.54
C ARG A 412 -15.79 -16.92 18.59
N MET A 413 -15.12 -15.78 18.45
CA MET A 413 -13.92 -15.67 17.61
C MET A 413 -12.75 -16.48 18.21
N ARG A 414 -12.59 -16.47 19.54
CA ARG A 414 -11.62 -17.35 20.23
C ARG A 414 -11.98 -18.82 20.07
N GLU A 415 -13.25 -19.19 20.17
CA GLU A 415 -13.71 -20.56 19.91
C GLU A 415 -13.36 -21.02 18.50
N PHE A 416 -13.46 -20.15 17.50
CA PHE A 416 -13.02 -20.44 16.14
C PHE A 416 -11.51 -20.72 16.07
N ILE A 417 -10.68 -19.89 16.68
CA ILE A 417 -9.21 -20.06 16.70
C ILE A 417 -8.81 -21.36 17.40
N PHE A 418 -9.21 -21.54 18.67
CA PHE A 418 -8.77 -22.69 19.46
C PHE A 418 -9.53 -23.98 19.14
N GLY A 419 -10.71 -23.88 18.50
CA GLY A 419 -11.53 -25.01 18.12
C GLY A 419 -11.25 -25.50 16.70
N SER A 420 -11.41 -24.62 15.70
CA SER A 420 -11.34 -25.00 14.28
C SER A 420 -9.94 -24.86 13.69
N MET A 421 -9.21 -23.81 14.07
CA MET A 421 -7.88 -23.51 13.49
C MET A 421 -6.75 -24.27 14.19
N MET A 422 -6.89 -24.59 15.47
CA MET A 422 -5.87 -25.30 16.24
C MET A 422 -5.91 -26.82 16.03
N ILE A 423 -4.74 -27.42 15.81
CA ILE A 423 -4.58 -28.86 15.67
C ILE A 423 -4.54 -29.53 17.05
N ASN A 424 -5.32 -30.59 17.20
CA ASN A 424 -5.41 -31.39 18.41
C ASN A 424 -4.79 -32.79 18.21
N GLY A 425 -3.79 -33.11 19.03
CA GLY A 425 -3.07 -34.37 19.06
C GLY A 425 -1.96 -34.52 18.02
N GLY A 426 -1.16 -35.58 18.18
CA GLY A 426 -0.09 -35.94 17.26
C GLY A 426 1.08 -34.97 17.24
N LEU A 427 1.88 -35.03 16.17
CA LEU A 427 3.11 -34.25 16.02
C LEU A 427 2.85 -32.73 16.03
N PHE A 428 1.69 -32.30 15.54
CA PHE A 428 1.32 -30.90 15.39
C PHE A 428 0.39 -30.39 16.48
N ASP A 429 0.27 -31.10 17.62
CA ASP A 429 -0.53 -30.60 18.75
C ASP A 429 -0.12 -29.17 19.11
N GLY A 430 -1.12 -28.30 19.22
CA GLY A 430 -0.95 -26.87 19.50
C GLY A 430 -0.76 -25.98 18.27
N MET A 431 -0.46 -26.54 17.09
CA MET A 431 -0.28 -25.73 15.88
C MET A 431 -1.60 -25.02 15.52
N ILE A 432 -1.58 -23.69 15.45
CA ILE A 432 -2.67 -22.89 14.91
C ILE A 432 -2.39 -22.64 13.42
N ARG A 433 -3.37 -22.96 12.57
CA ARG A 433 -3.31 -22.76 11.11
C ARG A 433 -3.39 -21.28 10.77
N TRP A 434 -2.75 -20.85 9.69
CA TRP A 434 -2.71 -19.45 9.30
C TRP A 434 -4.07 -18.90 8.85
N THR A 435 -4.64 -19.49 7.80
CA THR A 435 -5.83 -18.99 7.11
C THR A 435 -6.69 -20.15 6.62
N ASP A 436 -7.93 -19.88 6.25
CA ASP A 436 -8.85 -20.82 5.62
C ASP A 436 -8.38 -21.35 4.25
N THR A 437 -7.44 -20.65 3.60
CA THR A 437 -6.93 -20.98 2.26
C THR A 437 -5.61 -21.74 2.32
N ALA A 438 -4.54 -21.13 2.85
CA ALA A 438 -3.27 -21.78 3.17
C ALA A 438 -3.33 -22.59 4.49
N TRP A 439 -4.24 -23.57 4.52
CA TRP A 439 -4.61 -24.38 5.68
C TRP A 439 -3.45 -25.14 6.34
N VAL A 440 -2.37 -25.40 5.60
CA VAL A 440 -1.20 -26.18 6.05
C VAL A 440 -0.08 -25.34 6.65
N ALA A 441 -0.18 -24.02 6.58
CA ALA A 441 0.84 -23.09 7.02
C ALA A 441 0.62 -22.63 8.46
N CYS A 442 1.72 -22.35 9.16
CA CYS A 442 1.78 -21.59 10.40
C CYS A 442 2.84 -20.51 10.25
N TYR A 443 2.38 -19.25 10.16
CA TYR A 443 3.20 -18.07 10.39
C TYR A 443 3.22 -17.81 11.90
N GLN A 444 4.38 -17.99 12.51
CA GLN A 444 4.51 -17.91 13.97
C GLN A 444 4.25 -16.52 14.54
N ASP A 445 4.56 -15.46 13.80
CA ASP A 445 4.27 -14.08 14.24
C ASP A 445 2.75 -13.86 14.29
N ASP A 446 2.04 -14.28 13.25
CA ASP A 446 0.58 -14.26 13.17
C ASP A 446 -0.06 -15.08 14.29
N VAL A 447 0.42 -16.30 14.52
CA VAL A 447 -0.07 -17.12 15.63
C VAL A 447 0.19 -16.44 16.96
N ALA A 448 1.37 -15.85 17.18
CA ALA A 448 1.66 -15.12 18.40
C ALA A 448 0.71 -13.92 18.60
N ARG A 449 0.42 -13.16 17.54
CA ARG A 449 -0.55 -12.06 17.55
C ARG A 449 -1.98 -12.54 17.78
N SER A 450 -2.34 -13.73 17.28
CA SER A 450 -3.66 -14.31 17.55
C SER A 450 -3.91 -14.66 19.02
N ILE A 451 -2.86 -15.01 19.76
CA ILE A 451 -2.94 -15.42 21.18
C ILE A 451 -2.54 -14.32 22.16
N LEU A 452 -1.82 -13.28 21.70
CA LEU A 452 -1.38 -12.16 22.52
C LEU A 452 -2.55 -11.47 23.27
N PRO A 453 -3.72 -11.22 22.66
CA PRO A 453 -4.84 -10.63 23.38
C PRO A 453 -5.34 -11.49 24.54
N VAL A 454 -5.38 -12.82 24.37
CA VAL A 454 -5.73 -13.75 25.46
C VAL A 454 -4.71 -13.67 26.59
N LEU A 455 -3.43 -13.51 26.27
CA LEU A 455 -2.39 -13.31 27.27
C LEU A 455 -2.53 -11.98 28.03
N LEU A 456 -2.96 -10.91 27.35
CA LEU A 456 -3.31 -9.65 27.99
C LEU A 456 -4.53 -9.82 28.92
N GLU A 457 -5.54 -10.57 28.50
CA GLU A 457 -6.72 -10.91 29.31
C GLU A 457 -6.32 -11.65 30.60
N CYS A 458 -5.50 -12.70 30.49
CA CYS A 458 -4.99 -13.46 31.64
C CYS A 458 -4.25 -12.57 32.65
N ASN A 459 -3.40 -11.66 32.16
CA ASN A 459 -2.54 -10.86 33.02
C ASN A 459 -3.24 -9.62 33.60
N PHE A 460 -4.21 -9.03 32.91
CA PHE A 460 -4.72 -7.70 33.24
C PHE A 460 -6.24 -7.60 33.36
N MET A 461 -7.00 -8.63 32.94
CA MET A 461 -8.46 -8.59 32.95
C MET A 461 -9.09 -9.71 33.79
N GLY A 462 -8.27 -10.66 34.28
CA GLY A 462 -8.70 -11.71 35.19
C GLY A 462 -9.44 -12.88 34.53
N ASP A 463 -9.34 -13.04 33.21
CA ASP A 463 -9.87 -14.20 32.47
C ASP A 463 -8.73 -15.11 32.02
N ASP A 464 -8.62 -16.28 32.65
CA ASP A 464 -7.58 -17.28 32.39
C ASP A 464 -8.11 -18.56 31.76
N ARG A 465 -9.40 -18.60 31.38
CA ARG A 465 -10.10 -19.82 30.95
C ARG A 465 -9.46 -20.50 29.76
N ARG A 466 -8.77 -19.73 28.91
CA ARG A 466 -8.09 -20.19 27.68
C ARG A 466 -6.57 -20.30 27.81
N PHE A 467 -6.02 -20.05 29.00
CA PHE A 467 -4.58 -20.17 29.22
C PHE A 467 -4.00 -21.56 28.86
N PRO A 468 -4.70 -22.69 29.12
CA PRO A 468 -4.21 -24.01 28.69
C PRO A 468 -4.06 -24.15 27.17
N GLU A 469 -5.00 -23.64 26.38
CA GLU A 469 -4.92 -23.65 24.91
C GLU A 469 -3.80 -22.74 24.41
N VAL A 470 -3.61 -21.58 25.03
CA VAL A 470 -2.48 -20.68 24.74
C VAL A 470 -1.14 -21.37 25.01
N CYS A 471 -0.99 -22.06 26.13
CA CYS A 471 0.22 -22.83 26.43
C CYS A 471 0.48 -23.92 25.38
N ARG A 472 -0.55 -24.64 24.92
CA ARG A 472 -0.39 -25.63 23.83
C ARG A 472 0.10 -24.98 22.54
N ALA A 473 -0.44 -23.82 22.18
CA ALA A 473 0.03 -23.06 21.02
C ALA A 473 1.50 -22.62 21.17
N LEU A 474 1.86 -22.07 22.32
CA LEU A 474 3.24 -21.66 22.62
C LEU A 474 4.19 -22.85 22.66
N ASP A 475 3.78 -24.00 23.19
CA ASP A 475 4.59 -25.22 23.21
C ASP A 475 4.89 -25.72 21.79
N PHE A 476 3.92 -25.63 20.88
CA PHE A 476 4.15 -25.89 19.45
C PHE A 476 5.16 -24.91 18.84
N LEU A 477 5.05 -23.63 19.17
CA LEU A 477 6.03 -22.65 18.72
C LEU A 477 7.41 -22.98 19.31
N VAL A 478 7.57 -23.04 20.64
CA VAL A 478 8.85 -23.36 21.29
C VAL A 478 9.50 -24.63 20.75
N LYS A 479 8.76 -25.72 20.54
CA LYS A 479 9.32 -26.98 20.00
C LYS A 479 9.76 -26.90 18.53
N THR A 480 9.54 -25.77 17.86
CA THR A 480 9.98 -25.51 16.48
C THR A 480 10.89 -24.27 16.40
N THR A 481 11.34 -23.75 17.54
CA THR A 481 12.25 -22.59 17.64
C THR A 481 13.70 -23.05 17.65
N ALA A 482 14.59 -22.32 16.98
CA ALA A 482 16.01 -22.63 16.94
C ALA A 482 16.68 -22.40 18.31
N LYS A 483 17.91 -22.91 18.50
CA LYS A 483 18.62 -22.84 19.80
C LYS A 483 18.83 -21.41 20.29
N ASP A 484 19.08 -20.51 19.34
CA ASP A 484 19.27 -19.07 19.54
C ASP A 484 18.00 -18.35 20.01
N GLY A 485 16.84 -19.03 20.03
CA GLY A 485 15.55 -18.44 20.42
C GLY A 485 14.83 -17.72 19.28
N CYS A 486 15.44 -17.63 18.10
CA CYS A 486 14.81 -17.10 16.88
C CYS A 486 14.13 -18.23 16.09
N ARG A 487 13.16 -17.85 15.27
CA ARG A 487 12.37 -18.78 14.46
C ARG A 487 12.66 -18.63 12.97
N VAL A 488 12.34 -19.67 12.21
CA VAL A 488 12.17 -19.57 10.76
C VAL A 488 10.91 -18.76 10.42
N PRO A 489 10.81 -18.12 9.25
CA PRO A 489 9.66 -17.27 8.89
C PRO A 489 8.30 -17.96 8.85
N ARG A 490 8.28 -19.28 8.58
CA ARG A 490 7.06 -20.05 8.47
C ARG A 490 7.36 -21.53 8.67
N THR A 491 6.39 -22.27 9.19
CA THR A 491 6.40 -23.75 9.18
C THR A 491 5.21 -24.27 8.39
N ASP A 492 5.44 -25.30 7.57
CA ASP A 492 4.43 -25.93 6.71
C ASP A 492 4.31 -27.41 7.04
N ILE A 493 3.09 -27.92 7.27
CA ILE A 493 2.84 -29.33 7.64
C ILE A 493 3.58 -30.33 6.72
N PRO A 494 3.55 -30.19 5.38
CA PRO A 494 4.23 -31.14 4.49
C PRO A 494 5.74 -31.23 4.69
N ASN A 495 6.35 -30.21 5.30
CA ASN A 495 7.80 -30.11 5.48
C ASN A 495 8.25 -30.39 6.92
N LEU A 496 7.32 -30.70 7.83
CA LEU A 496 7.57 -30.72 9.27
C LEU A 496 7.48 -32.13 9.86
N SER A 497 8.48 -32.98 9.56
CA SER A 497 8.64 -34.30 10.20
C SER A 497 9.29 -34.19 11.60
N GLU A 498 9.32 -35.29 12.37
CA GLU A 498 10.04 -35.33 13.65
C GLU A 498 11.54 -35.01 13.48
N GLU A 499 12.16 -35.46 12.39
CA GLU A 499 13.54 -35.13 12.04
C GLU A 499 13.69 -33.65 11.71
N ALA A 500 12.75 -33.09 10.94
CA ALA A 500 12.79 -31.67 10.59
C ALA A 500 12.63 -30.77 11.83
N ILE A 501 11.72 -31.12 12.74
CA ILE A 501 11.54 -30.42 14.02
C ILE A 501 12.83 -30.49 14.85
N ARG A 502 13.43 -31.68 14.97
CA ARG A 502 14.72 -31.83 15.67
C ARG A 502 15.81 -30.97 15.03
N ALA A 503 15.93 -30.99 13.71
CA ALA A 503 16.91 -30.19 12.98
C ALA A 503 16.71 -28.68 13.18
N LEU A 504 15.45 -28.20 13.21
CA LEU A 504 15.14 -26.80 13.51
C LEU A 504 15.60 -26.42 14.92
N CYS A 505 15.21 -27.21 15.92
CA CYS A 505 15.59 -27.01 17.31
C CYS A 505 17.09 -27.10 17.58
N GLU A 506 17.83 -27.80 16.72
CA GLU A 506 19.27 -27.94 16.85
C GLU A 506 20.06 -26.87 16.11
N SER A 507 19.43 -26.14 15.21
CA SER A 507 20.04 -25.08 14.41
C SER A 507 20.40 -23.84 15.24
N GLU A 508 21.43 -23.12 14.80
CA GLU A 508 21.87 -21.81 15.32
C GLU A 508 21.58 -20.68 14.30
N HIS A 509 20.61 -20.90 13.40
CA HIS A 509 20.34 -20.03 12.26
C HIS A 509 18.86 -19.63 12.17
N GLY A 510 18.23 -19.36 13.32
CA GLY A 510 16.96 -18.63 13.29
C GLY A 510 17.14 -17.29 12.55
N VAL A 511 16.04 -16.66 12.14
CA VAL A 511 16.13 -15.38 11.43
C VAL A 511 16.11 -14.24 12.46
N PRO A 512 17.20 -13.47 12.66
CA PRO A 512 17.25 -12.38 13.64
C PRO A 512 16.53 -11.15 13.07
N THR A 513 15.21 -11.20 13.08
CA THR A 513 14.30 -10.15 12.60
C THR A 513 13.20 -9.95 13.63
N ALA A 514 12.88 -8.69 13.92
CA ALA A 514 11.74 -8.32 14.74
C ALA A 514 10.42 -8.71 14.04
N HIS A 515 10.34 -8.61 12.71
CA HIS A 515 9.14 -8.96 11.95
C HIS A 515 8.65 -10.40 12.22
N HIS A 516 9.53 -11.39 12.34
CA HIS A 516 9.09 -12.78 12.60
C HIS A 516 9.09 -13.21 14.07
N ASN A 517 9.66 -12.40 14.97
CA ASN A 517 9.98 -12.86 16.32
C ASN A 517 9.48 -11.95 17.45
N ALA A 518 9.30 -10.65 17.21
CA ALA A 518 9.01 -9.69 18.27
C ALA A 518 7.73 -10.06 19.05
N TYR A 519 6.63 -10.30 18.35
CA TYR A 519 5.36 -10.64 18.98
C TYR A 519 5.35 -12.07 19.54
N TYR A 520 6.12 -12.98 18.93
CA TYR A 520 6.38 -14.30 19.51
C TYR A 520 7.08 -14.22 20.87
N HIS A 521 8.14 -13.42 20.99
CA HIS A 521 8.85 -13.24 22.26
C HIS A 521 7.99 -12.49 23.28
N ALA A 522 7.21 -11.49 22.87
CA ALA A 522 6.24 -10.81 23.73
C ALA A 522 5.20 -11.80 24.30
N ALA A 523 4.64 -12.68 23.45
CA ALA A 523 3.70 -13.71 23.88
C ALA A 523 4.32 -14.70 24.89
N LEU A 524 5.56 -15.14 24.66
CA LEU A 524 6.28 -15.97 25.64
C LEU A 524 6.49 -15.26 26.98
N LEU A 525 6.84 -13.97 26.97
CA LEU A 525 7.08 -13.20 28.19
C LEU A 525 5.80 -12.96 28.99
N LEU A 526 4.67 -12.68 28.33
CA LEU A 526 3.37 -12.60 29.01
C LEU A 526 2.90 -13.96 29.54
N ALA A 527 3.15 -15.04 28.81
CA ALA A 527 2.85 -16.39 29.29
C ALA A 527 3.71 -16.77 30.50
N TYR A 528 5.00 -16.39 30.49
CA TYR A 528 5.88 -16.52 31.65
C TYR A 528 5.38 -15.67 32.82
N ARG A 529 4.97 -14.43 32.58
CA ARG A 529 4.45 -13.52 33.60
C ARG A 529 3.31 -14.18 34.38
N PHE A 530 2.36 -14.79 33.67
CA PHE A 530 1.20 -15.45 34.25
C PHE A 530 1.53 -16.85 34.81
N GLY A 531 2.08 -17.75 33.98
CA GLY A 531 2.24 -19.18 34.30
C GLY A 531 3.59 -19.60 34.88
N LYS A 532 4.58 -18.70 34.93
CA LYS A 532 5.94 -18.93 35.48
C LYS A 532 6.71 -20.11 34.86
N ASN A 533 6.45 -20.46 33.59
CA ASN A 533 7.22 -21.48 32.88
C ASN A 533 8.60 -20.94 32.45
N PRO A 534 9.72 -21.44 33.03
CA PRO A 534 11.05 -20.89 32.74
C PRO A 534 11.49 -21.09 31.28
N VAL A 535 10.96 -22.10 30.59
CA VAL A 535 11.28 -22.35 29.18
C VAL A 535 10.86 -21.16 28.31
N TYR A 536 9.74 -20.52 28.63
CA TYR A 536 9.25 -19.36 27.88
C TYR A 536 10.14 -18.14 28.09
N LEU A 537 10.52 -17.84 29.34
CA LEU A 537 11.47 -16.76 29.64
C LEU A 537 12.81 -16.99 28.95
N ASP A 538 13.37 -18.18 29.10
CA ASP A 538 14.69 -18.50 28.56
C ASP A 538 14.72 -18.42 27.03
N THR A 539 13.65 -18.87 26.37
CA THR A 539 13.54 -18.81 24.90
C THR A 539 13.38 -17.38 24.41
N ALA A 540 12.51 -16.58 25.04
CA ALA A 540 12.32 -15.18 24.68
C ALA A 540 13.59 -14.36 24.91
N ARG A 541 14.25 -14.51 26.07
CA ARG A 541 15.50 -13.82 26.39
C ARG A 541 16.57 -14.11 25.34
N ARG A 542 16.84 -15.39 25.04
CA ARG A 542 17.86 -15.75 24.03
C ARG A 542 17.54 -15.15 22.67
N GLY A 543 16.29 -15.22 22.24
CA GLY A 543 15.89 -14.72 20.93
C GLY A 543 16.02 -13.19 20.82
N ILE A 544 15.56 -12.45 21.82
CA ILE A 544 15.69 -10.98 21.84
C ILE A 544 17.17 -10.58 21.92
N GLU A 545 17.97 -11.21 22.79
CA GLU A 545 19.42 -10.95 22.87
C GLU A 545 20.14 -11.27 21.55
N THR A 546 19.71 -12.31 20.83
CA THR A 546 20.23 -12.66 19.49
C THR A 546 19.91 -11.58 18.46
N ILE A 547 18.69 -11.06 18.44
CA ILE A 547 18.30 -9.94 17.56
C ILE A 547 19.13 -8.69 17.92
N MET A 548 19.24 -8.37 19.20
CA MET A 548 19.99 -7.19 19.67
C MET A 548 21.50 -7.31 19.47
N ALA A 549 22.06 -8.53 19.36
CA ALA A 549 23.46 -8.74 19.05
C ALA A 549 23.84 -8.32 17.63
N VAL A 550 22.88 -8.29 16.70
CA VAL A 550 23.08 -7.85 15.32
C VAL A 550 22.43 -6.50 15.02
N TYR A 551 21.84 -5.83 16.02
CA TYR A 551 21.14 -4.56 15.85
C TYR A 551 22.09 -3.36 15.68
N PRO A 552 21.83 -2.42 14.73
CA PRO A 552 20.62 -2.28 13.90
C PRO A 552 20.60 -3.05 12.57
N GLU A 553 21.65 -3.81 12.25
CA GLU A 553 21.77 -4.62 11.03
C GLU A 553 20.98 -5.93 11.09
N THR A 554 19.81 -5.91 11.73
CA THR A 554 18.88 -7.05 11.75
C THR A 554 18.44 -7.41 10.35
N ARG A 555 17.95 -8.64 10.17
CA ARG A 555 17.28 -8.97 8.92
C ARG A 555 15.96 -8.22 8.87
N ARG A 556 15.78 -7.38 7.87
CA ARG A 556 14.59 -6.53 7.70
C ARG A 556 13.64 -7.11 6.66
N GLU A 557 12.36 -6.90 6.87
CA GLU A 557 11.34 -7.32 5.92
C GLU A 557 10.90 -6.14 5.02
N GLN A 558 10.28 -5.11 5.61
CA GLN A 558 9.80 -3.92 4.90
C GLN A 558 10.75 -2.73 5.01
N SER A 559 11.31 -2.50 6.21
CA SER A 559 12.17 -1.34 6.48
C SER A 559 12.97 -1.52 7.78
N GLU A 560 13.88 -0.58 8.05
CA GLU A 560 14.58 -0.46 9.33
C GLU A 560 13.64 0.11 10.40
N THR A 561 12.80 1.09 10.05
CA THR A 561 11.77 1.65 10.94
C THR A 561 10.80 0.57 11.46
N GLN A 562 10.39 -0.37 10.60
CA GLN A 562 9.56 -1.52 10.99
C GLN A 562 10.18 -2.30 12.17
N GLU A 563 11.48 -2.59 12.09
CA GLU A 563 12.18 -3.34 13.13
C GLU A 563 12.20 -2.55 14.45
N PHE A 564 12.40 -1.24 14.38
CA PHE A 564 12.41 -0.39 15.57
C PHE A 564 11.05 -0.40 16.26
N CYS A 565 9.97 -0.20 15.50
CA CYS A 565 8.62 -0.18 16.05
C CYS A 565 8.25 -1.51 16.72
N ARG A 566 8.57 -2.63 16.08
CA ARG A 566 8.24 -3.97 16.58
C ARG A 566 9.04 -4.38 17.82
N LEU A 567 10.25 -3.85 18.01
CA LEU A 567 11.11 -4.23 19.14
C LEU A 567 10.71 -3.58 20.48
N ILE A 568 9.93 -2.50 20.48
CA ILE A 568 9.55 -1.77 21.71
C ILE A 568 8.84 -2.69 22.72
N LEU A 569 7.78 -3.39 22.28
CA LEU A 569 6.96 -4.23 23.14
C LEU A 569 7.75 -5.39 23.80
N PRO A 570 8.45 -6.27 23.05
CA PRO A 570 9.18 -7.38 23.65
C PRO A 570 10.35 -6.91 24.53
N LEU A 571 11.02 -5.81 24.20
CA LEU A 571 12.10 -5.27 25.05
C LEU A 571 11.57 -4.74 26.39
N ALA A 572 10.44 -4.04 26.38
CA ALA A 572 9.77 -3.61 27.60
C ALA A 572 9.36 -4.79 28.48
N MET A 573 8.77 -5.84 27.88
CA MET A 573 8.41 -7.06 28.59
C MET A 573 9.63 -7.84 29.10
N LEU A 574 10.74 -7.85 28.36
CA LEU A 574 11.96 -8.52 28.78
C LEU A 574 12.59 -7.81 29.97
N TYR A 575 12.65 -6.49 29.94
CA TYR A 575 13.08 -5.70 31.09
C TYR A 575 12.21 -5.97 32.31
N GLU A 576 10.88 -5.95 32.17
CA GLU A 576 9.97 -6.27 33.28
C GLU A 576 10.23 -7.67 33.85
N ALA A 577 10.40 -8.68 32.99
CA ALA A 577 10.57 -10.06 33.41
C ALA A 577 11.90 -10.34 34.12
N THR A 578 12.94 -9.55 33.84
CA THR A 578 14.32 -9.82 34.28
C THR A 578 14.85 -8.82 35.31
N GLY A 579 14.42 -7.55 35.24
CA GLY A 579 14.98 -6.46 36.03
C GLY A 579 16.44 -6.13 35.70
N GLU A 580 16.98 -6.62 34.58
CA GLU A 580 18.38 -6.38 34.20
C GLU A 580 18.54 -5.05 33.44
N GLU A 581 19.42 -4.17 33.93
CA GLU A 581 19.73 -2.86 33.33
C GLU A 581 20.14 -2.95 31.85
N LYS A 582 20.79 -4.04 31.43
CA LYS A 582 21.18 -4.24 30.04
C LYS A 582 19.96 -4.32 29.10
N HIS A 583 18.82 -4.85 29.57
CA HIS A 583 17.59 -4.94 28.78
C HIS A 583 16.87 -3.58 28.71
N LEU A 584 16.93 -2.78 29.79
CA LEU A 584 16.48 -1.39 29.75
C LEU A 584 17.30 -0.58 28.73
N ALA A 585 18.62 -0.71 28.76
CA ALA A 585 19.50 -0.03 27.82
C ALA A 585 19.23 -0.43 26.34
N MET A 586 18.79 -1.66 26.09
CA MET A 586 18.34 -2.09 24.75
C MET A 586 17.05 -1.38 24.33
N LEU A 587 16.04 -1.32 25.20
CA LEU A 587 14.80 -0.59 24.96
C LEU A 587 15.06 0.90 24.68
N GLU A 588 15.88 1.55 25.50
CA GLU A 588 16.25 2.96 25.35
C GLU A 588 17.01 3.22 24.05
N ARG A 589 17.89 2.28 23.65
CA ARG A 589 18.61 2.37 22.37
C ARG A 589 17.64 2.34 21.19
N VAL A 590 16.76 1.33 21.13
CA VAL A 590 15.77 1.22 20.05
C VAL A 590 14.86 2.44 20.01
N THR A 591 14.40 2.92 21.17
CA THR A 591 13.54 4.11 21.27
C THR A 591 14.24 5.35 20.74
N ARG A 592 15.51 5.58 21.09
CA ARG A 592 16.28 6.72 20.59
C ARG A 592 16.49 6.64 19.08
N ASP A 593 16.78 5.46 18.56
CA ASP A 593 17.04 5.27 17.13
C ASP A 593 15.73 5.46 16.33
N LEU A 594 14.58 4.99 16.84
CA LEU A 594 13.25 5.30 16.30
C LEU A 594 12.96 6.81 16.27
N LEU A 595 13.28 7.52 17.35
CA LEU A 595 13.06 8.97 17.46
C LEU A 595 13.84 9.79 16.43
N SER A 596 14.90 9.23 15.83
CA SER A 596 15.63 9.88 14.74
C SER A 596 14.83 9.99 13.44
N HIS A 597 13.74 9.23 13.31
CA HIS A 597 12.82 9.23 12.17
C HIS A 597 11.46 9.88 12.49
N ARG A 598 11.35 10.56 13.63
CA ARG A 598 10.13 11.21 14.08
C ARG A 598 9.77 12.39 13.16
N HIS A 599 8.50 12.45 12.77
CA HIS A 599 7.91 13.55 12.02
C HIS A 599 7.19 14.54 12.96
N PRO A 600 7.13 15.85 12.65
CA PRO A 600 6.40 16.84 13.45
C PRO A 600 4.91 16.54 13.67
N SER A 601 4.29 15.71 12.82
CA SER A 601 2.90 15.25 12.98
C SER A 601 2.70 14.31 14.17
N GLY A 602 3.77 13.76 14.74
CA GLY A 602 3.74 12.67 15.73
C GLY A 602 3.92 11.27 15.14
N GLY A 603 3.92 11.16 13.80
CA GLY A 603 4.25 9.92 13.09
C GLY A 603 5.76 9.67 12.96
N PHE A 604 6.13 8.53 12.38
CA PHE A 604 7.50 8.14 12.09
C PHE A 604 7.61 7.80 10.61
N ALA A 605 8.60 8.40 9.94
CA ALA A 605 8.85 8.16 8.53
C ALA A 605 9.49 6.78 8.32
N GLU A 606 9.09 6.11 7.25
CA GLU A 606 9.77 4.89 6.82
C GLU A 606 11.22 5.19 6.42
N TRP A 607 12.13 4.31 6.84
CA TRP A 607 13.55 4.43 6.56
C TRP A 607 14.18 3.04 6.46
N ASP A 608 15.10 2.84 5.51
CA ASP A 608 15.87 1.62 5.38
C ASP A 608 17.31 1.92 4.95
N THR A 609 18.23 1.96 5.91
CA THR A 609 19.64 2.21 5.62
C THR A 609 20.20 1.12 4.70
N GLY A 610 20.65 1.53 3.51
CA GLY A 610 21.21 0.63 2.50
C GLY A 610 20.19 -0.15 1.68
N TYR A 611 18.89 0.07 1.89
CA TYR A 611 17.79 -0.63 1.20
C TYR A 611 17.94 -2.16 1.28
N THR A 612 18.28 -2.67 2.47
CA THR A 612 18.59 -4.09 2.71
C THR A 612 17.37 -4.92 3.09
N ALA A 613 16.21 -4.30 3.33
CA ALA A 613 14.99 -5.01 3.65
C ALA A 613 14.54 -5.90 2.48
N HIS A 614 13.94 -7.06 2.80
CA HIS A 614 13.60 -8.06 1.80
C HIS A 614 12.68 -7.52 0.70
N TYR A 615 11.73 -6.67 1.07
CA TYR A 615 10.75 -6.04 0.18
C TYR A 615 11.08 -4.60 -0.19
N SER A 616 12.29 -4.15 0.15
CA SER A 616 12.77 -2.83 -0.25
C SER A 616 12.84 -2.75 -1.78
N ARG A 617 12.12 -1.80 -2.37
CA ARG A 617 12.15 -1.50 -3.81
C ARG A 617 11.74 -2.68 -4.72
N ILE A 618 10.98 -3.65 -4.20
CA ILE A 618 10.39 -4.73 -5.02
C ILE A 618 9.18 -4.19 -5.79
N SER A 619 9.02 -4.57 -7.05
CA SER A 619 7.97 -3.99 -7.91
C SER A 619 6.92 -4.99 -8.40
N THR A 620 7.12 -6.29 -8.17
CA THR A 620 6.25 -7.37 -8.68
C THR A 620 5.72 -8.31 -7.59
N GLY A 621 5.81 -7.91 -6.33
CA GLY A 621 5.39 -8.70 -5.16
C GLY A 621 5.04 -7.79 -3.99
N GLU A 622 5.11 -8.32 -2.77
CA GLU A 622 5.06 -7.51 -1.56
C GLU A 622 6.17 -6.44 -1.60
N CYS A 623 5.84 -5.23 -1.18
CA CYS A 623 6.68 -4.05 -1.36
C CYS A 623 6.53 -3.10 -0.17
N SER A 624 7.66 -2.49 0.20
CA SER A 624 7.67 -1.37 1.13
C SER A 624 6.97 -0.15 0.56
N LEU A 625 6.32 0.63 1.42
CA LEU A 625 5.80 1.95 1.03
C LEU A 625 6.92 2.97 0.76
N LEU A 626 8.13 2.68 1.26
CA LEU A 626 9.31 3.50 1.14
C LEU A 626 9.87 3.44 -0.29
N THR A 627 9.86 4.57 -0.99
CA THR A 627 10.55 4.69 -2.28
C THR A 627 12.00 5.13 -2.08
N GLU A 628 12.19 6.12 -1.21
CA GLU A 628 13.48 6.62 -0.78
C GLU A 628 13.46 7.12 0.67
N ASN A 629 14.59 6.95 1.34
CA ASN A 629 14.80 7.42 2.70
C ASN A 629 14.50 8.92 2.81
N GLY A 630 13.53 9.28 3.65
CA GLY A 630 13.07 10.65 3.83
C GLY A 630 11.67 10.92 3.25
N ASP A 631 11.06 9.96 2.54
CA ASP A 631 9.65 10.03 2.18
C ASP A 631 8.79 10.28 3.45
N PRO A 632 7.87 11.27 3.45
CA PRO A 632 7.05 11.61 4.61
C PRO A 632 5.89 10.62 4.83
N VAL A 633 6.12 9.32 4.59
CA VAL A 633 5.10 8.27 4.67
C VAL A 633 5.26 7.48 5.96
N ALA A 634 4.16 7.35 6.70
CA ALA A 634 4.02 6.37 7.78
C ALA A 634 3.37 5.09 7.25
N ASP A 635 3.94 3.93 7.60
CA ASP A 635 3.33 2.61 7.36
C ASP A 635 2.54 2.16 8.61
N LEU A 636 1.22 2.11 8.49
CA LEU A 636 0.27 1.73 9.54
C LEU A 636 -0.11 0.24 9.51
N LEU A 637 0.54 -0.58 8.70
CA LEU A 637 0.38 -2.03 8.69
C LEU A 637 1.59 -2.73 9.30
N TYR A 638 2.79 -2.29 8.93
CA TYR A 638 4.03 -2.96 9.28
C TYR A 638 4.85 -2.25 10.35
N SER A 639 4.69 -0.93 10.53
CA SER A 639 5.55 -0.14 11.42
C SER A 639 4.79 0.50 12.57
N MET A 640 4.05 1.58 12.33
CA MET A 640 3.59 2.47 13.40
C MET A 640 2.44 1.91 14.26
N ASN A 641 1.63 1.02 13.70
CA ASN A 641 0.49 0.40 14.35
C ASN A 641 0.84 -0.32 15.66
N TRP A 642 2.06 -0.82 15.81
CA TRP A 642 2.54 -1.54 17.01
C TRP A 642 2.85 -0.61 18.19
N LEU A 643 3.16 0.66 17.91
CA LEU A 643 3.72 1.59 18.90
C LEU A 643 2.74 1.94 20.04
N PRO A 644 1.43 2.12 19.81
CA PRO A 644 0.48 2.35 20.91
C PRO A 644 0.52 1.25 21.98
N VAL A 645 0.51 -0.04 21.59
CA VAL A 645 0.63 -1.15 22.54
C VAL A 645 2.03 -1.15 23.18
N GLY A 646 3.07 -1.00 22.36
CA GLY A 646 4.47 -0.97 22.80
C GLY A 646 4.77 0.09 23.85
N PHE A 647 4.45 1.35 23.57
CA PHE A 647 4.72 2.48 24.46
C PHE A 647 3.85 2.47 25.72
N ALA A 648 2.57 2.05 25.61
CA ALA A 648 1.72 1.85 26.79
C ALA A 648 2.33 0.81 27.74
N TYR A 649 2.82 -0.31 27.21
CA TYR A 649 3.48 -1.34 28.01
C TYR A 649 4.85 -0.89 28.53
N ALA A 650 5.64 -0.18 27.72
CA ALA A 650 6.93 0.37 28.13
C ALA A 650 6.78 1.33 29.33
N PHE A 651 5.77 2.20 29.32
CA PHE A 651 5.44 3.03 30.47
C PHE A 651 5.05 2.18 31.69
N TYR A 652 4.23 1.15 31.49
CA TYR A 652 3.82 0.25 32.57
C TYR A 652 5.00 -0.49 33.22
N ALA A 653 5.94 -0.98 32.42
CA ALA A 653 7.10 -1.77 32.83
C ALA A 653 8.21 -0.92 33.48
N THR A 654 8.46 0.28 32.96
CA THR A 654 9.57 1.16 33.41
C THR A 654 9.14 2.18 34.45
N GLY A 655 7.88 2.64 34.39
CA GLY A 655 7.41 3.82 35.12
C GLY A 655 7.92 5.15 34.58
N ASP A 656 8.66 5.17 33.47
CA ASP A 656 9.22 6.39 32.89
C ASP A 656 8.14 7.18 32.11
N PRO A 657 7.79 8.40 32.54
CA PRO A 657 6.78 9.23 31.88
C PRO A 657 7.09 9.54 30.41
N ALA A 658 8.35 9.44 29.95
CA ALA A 658 8.69 9.62 28.54
C ALA A 658 7.92 8.67 27.63
N TYR A 659 7.73 7.40 28.03
CA TYR A 659 6.95 6.44 27.24
C TYR A 659 5.45 6.73 27.23
N ARG A 660 4.91 7.33 28.29
CA ARG A 660 3.52 7.81 28.31
C ARG A 660 3.34 8.96 27.32
N ASP A 661 4.30 9.87 27.27
CA ASP A 661 4.26 11.01 26.37
C ASP A 661 4.39 10.54 24.90
N LEU A 662 5.28 9.58 24.62
CA LEU A 662 5.38 8.93 23.30
C LEU A 662 4.10 8.18 22.90
N TRP A 663 3.46 7.48 23.84
CA TRP A 663 2.16 6.85 23.59
C TRP A 663 1.12 7.90 23.20
N ARG A 664 1.03 9.02 23.94
CA ARG A 664 0.07 10.09 23.66
C ARG A 664 0.30 10.70 22.29
N GLU A 665 1.53 11.08 21.97
CA GLU A 665 1.89 11.66 20.66
C GLU A 665 1.54 10.73 19.50
N THR A 666 1.83 9.43 19.66
CA THR A 666 1.48 8.41 18.66
C THR A 666 -0.04 8.28 18.52
N ALA A 667 -0.78 8.29 19.63
CA ALA A 667 -2.24 8.24 19.61
C ALA A 667 -2.87 9.48 18.96
N GLU A 668 -2.31 10.68 19.19
CA GLU A 668 -2.73 11.91 18.53
C GLU A 668 -2.55 11.83 17.02
N PHE A 669 -1.40 11.33 16.56
CA PHE A 669 -1.15 11.12 15.13
C PHE A 669 -2.16 10.12 14.54
N LEU A 670 -2.36 8.97 15.17
CA LEU A 670 -3.29 7.95 14.69
C LEU A 670 -4.73 8.46 14.68
N MET A 671 -5.16 9.24 15.67
CA MET A 671 -6.47 9.89 15.63
C MET A 671 -6.62 10.85 14.46
N LYS A 672 -5.55 11.57 14.08
CA LYS A 672 -5.53 12.44 12.90
C LYS A 672 -5.53 11.66 11.59
N ALA A 673 -4.97 10.46 11.57
CA ALA A 673 -4.92 9.58 10.39
C ALA A 673 -6.19 8.73 10.20
N GLN A 674 -7.10 8.66 11.19
CA GLN A 674 -8.31 7.83 11.08
C GLN A 674 -9.29 8.39 10.04
N ILE A 675 -9.82 7.50 9.20
CA ILE A 675 -10.78 7.82 8.16
C ILE A 675 -12.14 8.22 8.74
N ARG A 676 -12.69 9.32 8.22
CA ARG A 676 -14.07 9.78 8.38
C ARG A 676 -14.75 9.83 7.03
N SER A 677 -15.86 9.11 6.90
CA SER A 677 -16.58 8.93 5.63
C SER A 677 -18.07 8.68 5.89
N ASP A 678 -18.91 9.03 4.92
CA ASP A 678 -20.32 8.63 4.94
C ASP A 678 -20.50 7.15 4.57
N ASP A 679 -19.51 6.55 3.90
CA ASP A 679 -19.50 5.12 3.59
C ASP A 679 -19.05 4.30 4.81
N PRO A 680 -19.93 3.46 5.40
CA PRO A 680 -19.57 2.62 6.52
C PRO A 680 -18.33 1.75 6.24
N LEU A 681 -18.11 1.32 5.00
CA LEU A 681 -17.01 0.40 4.66
C LEU A 681 -15.61 1.02 4.85
N THR A 682 -15.52 2.34 4.88
CA THR A 682 -14.25 3.07 5.08
C THR A 682 -14.23 3.89 6.36
N ASN A 683 -15.40 4.28 6.87
CA ASN A 683 -15.50 5.11 8.05
C ASN A 683 -15.03 4.40 9.33
N GLY A 684 -13.98 4.92 9.94
CA GLY A 684 -13.44 4.44 11.21
C GLY A 684 -12.16 3.61 11.11
N SER A 685 -11.64 3.38 9.90
CA SER A 685 -10.40 2.62 9.71
C SER A 685 -9.17 3.47 9.38
N TRP A 686 -8.02 2.81 9.20
CA TRP A 686 -6.75 3.43 8.84
C TRP A 686 -6.17 2.81 7.58
N CYS A 687 -5.80 3.62 6.59
CA CYS A 687 -5.06 3.12 5.43
C CYS A 687 -3.62 2.72 5.83
N ARG A 688 -3.04 1.74 5.13
CA ARG A 688 -1.64 1.36 5.31
C ARG A 688 -0.69 2.56 5.17
N ALA A 689 -0.81 3.32 4.09
CA ALA A 689 0.03 4.50 3.86
C ALA A 689 -0.68 5.77 4.35
N PHE A 690 0.04 6.58 5.12
CA PHE A 690 -0.38 7.93 5.43
C PHE A 690 0.76 8.91 5.17
N ASP A 691 0.57 9.82 4.21
CA ASP A 691 1.51 10.89 3.95
C ASP A 691 1.29 11.99 4.98
N MET A 692 2.29 12.16 5.86
CA MET A 692 2.21 13.00 7.04
C MET A 692 2.30 14.50 6.73
N ASP A 693 2.82 14.84 5.55
CA ASP A 693 2.96 16.21 5.05
C ASP A 693 1.68 16.65 4.31
N LEU A 694 1.07 15.75 3.53
CA LEU A 694 -0.21 16.00 2.86
C LEU A 694 -1.40 15.86 3.81
N GLY A 695 -1.28 15.05 4.85
CA GLY A 695 -2.38 14.73 5.75
C GLY A 695 -3.46 13.86 5.10
N GLU A 696 -3.08 13.00 4.15
CA GLU A 696 -3.98 12.06 3.47
C GLU A 696 -3.32 10.69 3.25
N ALA A 697 -4.14 9.67 2.97
CA ALA A 697 -3.61 8.40 2.51
C ALA A 697 -2.94 8.61 1.14
N TYR A 698 -1.63 8.37 1.09
CA TYR A 698 -0.84 8.46 -0.13
C TYR A 698 0.53 7.79 0.11
N GLY A 699 1.01 7.03 -0.86
CA GLY A 699 2.25 6.26 -0.75
C GLY A 699 2.50 5.41 -1.98
N CYS A 700 3.66 4.76 -2.03
CA CYS A 700 4.03 3.86 -3.11
C CYS A 700 2.96 2.77 -3.34
N PRO A 701 2.34 2.66 -4.54
CA PRO A 701 1.23 1.74 -4.78
C PRO A 701 1.67 0.37 -5.32
N HIS A 702 2.96 0.00 -5.25
CA HIS A 702 3.51 -1.17 -5.96
C HIS A 702 3.19 -2.52 -5.34
N ASP A 703 2.83 -2.54 -4.06
CA ASP A 703 2.50 -3.78 -3.36
C ASP A 703 1.30 -4.49 -4.01
N VAL A 704 1.41 -5.80 -4.21
CA VAL A 704 0.38 -6.59 -4.91
C VAL A 704 -0.82 -6.97 -4.05
N GLY A 705 -0.64 -7.05 -2.72
CA GLY A 705 -1.68 -7.41 -1.77
C GLY A 705 -2.14 -6.21 -0.96
N TRP A 706 -1.17 -5.50 -0.40
CA TRP A 706 -1.36 -4.52 0.67
C TRP A 706 -0.89 -3.13 0.27
N ALA A 707 -1.25 -2.64 -0.92
CA ALA A 707 -0.83 -1.30 -1.34
C ALA A 707 -1.41 -0.19 -0.44
N ALA A 708 -0.94 1.03 -0.64
CA ALA A 708 -1.17 2.22 0.18
C ALA A 708 -2.58 2.38 0.82
N TYR A 709 -3.64 2.01 0.11
CA TYR A 709 -5.03 2.27 0.50
C TYR A 709 -5.76 1.10 1.16
N CYS A 710 -5.10 -0.05 1.37
CA CYS A 710 -5.71 -1.14 2.12
C CYS A 710 -5.82 -0.81 3.60
N SER A 711 -6.69 -1.55 4.30
CA SER A 711 -6.84 -1.51 5.76
C SER A 711 -7.21 -2.91 6.20
N GLU A 712 -6.47 -3.43 7.18
CA GLU A 712 -6.69 -4.76 7.72
C GLU A 712 -7.38 -4.74 9.08
N THR A 713 -8.23 -5.73 9.34
CA THR A 713 -8.92 -5.92 10.62
C THR A 713 -7.94 -6.30 11.73
N GLY A 714 -7.04 -7.25 11.46
CA GLY A 714 -5.78 -7.42 12.20
C GLY A 714 -4.68 -6.54 11.64
N TRP A 715 -3.48 -6.62 12.19
CA TRP A 715 -2.31 -5.78 11.86
C TRP A 715 -2.55 -4.27 12.03
N THR A 716 -3.50 -3.66 11.33
CA THR A 716 -3.81 -2.23 11.40
C THR A 716 -4.85 -1.92 12.49
N ASP A 717 -6.13 -2.18 12.23
CA ASP A 717 -7.23 -1.59 12.99
C ASP A 717 -7.32 -2.14 14.41
N ALA A 718 -7.34 -3.46 14.59
CA ALA A 718 -7.46 -4.05 15.93
C ALA A 718 -6.24 -3.72 16.81
N GLU A 719 -5.03 -3.68 16.26
CA GLU A 719 -3.83 -3.34 17.02
C GLU A 719 -3.86 -1.89 17.51
N ILE A 720 -4.19 -0.94 16.63
CA ILE A 720 -4.35 0.48 17.00
C ILE A 720 -5.43 0.63 18.08
N LEU A 721 -6.57 -0.04 17.90
CA LEU A 721 -7.68 -0.01 18.86
C LEU A 721 -7.28 -0.58 20.23
N MET A 722 -6.61 -1.72 20.26
CA MET A 722 -6.08 -2.28 21.50
C MET A 722 -5.11 -1.32 22.16
N GLY A 723 -4.20 -0.70 21.42
CA GLY A 723 -3.26 0.28 21.95
C GLY A 723 -3.90 1.58 22.45
N PHE A 724 -5.04 1.99 21.90
CA PHE A 724 -5.83 3.10 22.45
C PHE A 724 -6.47 2.74 23.79
N MET A 725 -6.90 1.49 23.98
CA MET A 725 -7.62 1.04 25.18
C MET A 725 -6.70 0.51 26.28
N LEU A 726 -5.51 0.02 25.94
CA LEU A 726 -4.61 -0.68 26.85
C LEU A 726 -4.20 0.13 28.09
N PRO A 727 -3.87 1.43 28.03
CA PRO A 727 -3.47 2.18 29.22
C PRO A 727 -4.53 2.19 30.33
N GLU A 728 -5.82 2.31 29.97
CA GLU A 728 -6.92 2.28 30.94
C GLU A 728 -7.00 0.91 31.63
N LEU A 729 -6.81 -0.17 30.88
CA LEU A 729 -6.85 -1.54 31.40
C LEU A 729 -5.65 -1.82 32.32
N LEU A 730 -4.45 -1.36 31.95
CA LEU A 730 -3.25 -1.48 32.77
C LEU A 730 -3.41 -0.70 34.09
N GLU A 731 -4.04 0.47 34.06
CA GLU A 731 -4.32 1.25 35.27
C GLU A 731 -5.38 0.58 36.16
N GLN A 732 -6.47 0.07 35.57
CA GLN A 732 -7.51 -0.69 36.30
C GLN A 732 -6.91 -1.90 37.01
N SER A 733 -6.08 -2.69 36.31
CA SER A 733 -5.41 -3.86 36.88
C SER A 733 -4.50 -3.50 38.07
N LYS A 734 -3.75 -2.37 37.99
CA LYS A 734 -2.93 -1.87 39.12
C LYS A 734 -3.77 -1.46 40.33
N ARG A 735 -5.00 -0.98 40.12
CA ARG A 735 -5.93 -0.61 41.20
C ARG A 735 -6.57 -1.84 41.84
N GLU A 736 -6.91 -2.85 41.04
CA GLU A 736 -7.50 -4.12 41.52
C GLU A 736 -6.47 -5.02 42.26
N SER A 737 -5.17 -4.86 41.97
CA SER A 737 -4.08 -5.60 42.61
C SER A 737 -3.55 -4.99 43.93
N LYS A 738 -4.00 -3.77 44.28
CA LYS A 738 -3.65 -3.06 45.53
C LYS A 738 -4.75 -3.25 46.57
#